data_AF-A4HY44-F1
#
_entry.id   AF-A4HY44-F1
#
_cell.length_a   1.000
_cell.length_b   1.000
_cell.length_c   1.000
_cell.angle_alpha   90.00
_cell.angle_beta   90.00
_cell.angle_gamma   90.00
#
_symmetry.space_group_name_H-M   'P 1'
#
loop_
_entity.id
_entity.type
_entity.pdbx_description
1 polymer ?
#
loop_
_entity_poly.entity_id
_entity_poly.type
_entity_poly.pdbx_seq_one_letter_code
_entity_poly.pdbx_strand_id
1 'polypeptide(L)'
;MSEDWPQHFPPRGTVPDAEVYDQLISASTLQWWYANAHLTVKGEDDSSLAFFASFFRQAGDNCPTATTKYYDACVWALIDLENMKCYADSALDPESIDQLKLRLDPAVMGRKLEHVEVALLELLNKGRVPRPDRLLKGKAVYTQQPFSIALDDSCVMRIAQEGSARRYTFSMTNAADEVYVEVCLETQQQPVLHGKDGRVNGMYYYYFPSMSVTGYVVVKGVKREVTGLGWYDRELGGSTSEVDKEAKYSWSWLSLHASNMSQLSIFHIAGNNESEAGERAAVETRADGSRHYHDDVIIETNKTWSSLVTFMQYPSEFRLCSASMGLDVTMHTAFAAQEIGTVLVGGAGFYEGVVEGSGVCGGDAVTLRGFFEHKKKASPYNNTSELLKYVGSYVHGALEEIYPLTASDSWVSENVLGRYAMNRGAPADKICETLFRPVRSIIDRGGKSWRSLILVSCCNALSRQYFDCRRYIAVAELLHVGSLIIDDIQDNSVVRRGGKCVHVEYGVPTAINAGSACYFMGPRAARIQDLPPEKASRIYQLYFDVLLAGHAGQGLDIYRLDYLMPKVVETGDASTLFDALDAIHTYKTGGAVGALCSMACVLCEAPTVLSEAVERFGLALGLAFQIVDDALNIRGFEGNLKEEAEDIKDGKITYPIAIAMGRLEAVDRQTLWAILRKPTKEAADILQAVELIMKVDATSECFLIARHRLQEMWNALDPLLEDSFPKLLMRTFCSFLVERTY
;
A
#
# COMPACT_ATOMS: atom_id res chain seq x y z
N MET A 1 -19.91 -35.58 -26.76
CA MET A 1 -18.64 -35.18 -26.12
C MET A 1 -18.57 -33.67 -26.26
N SER A 2 -18.74 -32.90 -25.19
CA SER A 2 -18.53 -31.45 -25.29
C SER A 2 -17.05 -31.23 -25.61
N GLU A 3 -16.74 -30.56 -26.71
CA GLU A 3 -15.36 -30.34 -27.23
C GLU A 3 -14.43 -29.56 -26.28
N ASP A 4 -14.86 -29.25 -25.07
CA ASP A 4 -14.21 -28.33 -24.15
C ASP A 4 -13.69 -29.00 -22.85
N TRP A 5 -13.52 -30.33 -22.84
CA TRP A 5 -12.88 -31.06 -21.74
C TRP A 5 -11.47 -31.52 -22.17
N PRO A 6 -10.40 -30.91 -21.63
CA PRO A 6 -9.02 -31.27 -21.97
C PRO A 6 -8.74 -32.77 -21.80
N GLN A 7 -7.95 -33.35 -22.72
CA GLN A 7 -7.69 -34.80 -22.72
C GLN A 7 -6.88 -35.28 -21.52
N HIS A 8 -6.06 -34.41 -20.93
CA HIS A 8 -5.28 -34.71 -19.73
C HIS A 8 -6.08 -34.55 -18.44
N PHE A 9 -7.34 -34.13 -18.50
CA PHE A 9 -8.23 -34.15 -17.35
C PHE A 9 -8.83 -35.56 -17.16
N PRO A 10 -9.17 -35.94 -15.93
CA PRO A 10 -9.86 -37.22 -15.70
C PRO A 10 -11.24 -37.23 -16.35
N PRO A 11 -11.85 -38.41 -16.53
CA PRO A 11 -13.23 -38.47 -16.98
C PRO A 11 -14.15 -37.64 -16.07
N ARG A 12 -15.06 -36.88 -16.68
CA ARG A 12 -15.90 -35.91 -15.97
C ARG A 12 -16.66 -36.56 -14.81
N GLY A 13 -16.56 -35.95 -13.62
CA GLY A 13 -17.28 -36.37 -12.42
C GLY A 13 -16.78 -37.65 -11.75
N THR A 14 -15.63 -38.20 -12.16
CA THR A 14 -15.01 -39.33 -11.45
C THR A 14 -14.31 -38.88 -10.18
N VAL A 15 -14.22 -39.78 -9.18
CA VAL A 15 -13.43 -39.55 -7.97
C VAL A 15 -11.98 -39.21 -8.38
N PRO A 16 -11.39 -38.13 -7.84
CA PRO A 16 -10.00 -37.75 -8.15
C PRO A 16 -9.03 -38.86 -7.78
N ASP A 17 -8.17 -39.25 -8.71
CA ASP A 17 -7.02 -40.11 -8.43
C ASP A 17 -5.83 -39.24 -8.03
N ALA A 18 -5.71 -38.95 -6.74
CA ALA A 18 -4.63 -38.11 -6.22
C ALA A 18 -3.24 -38.72 -6.47
N GLU A 19 -3.10 -40.05 -6.61
CA GLU A 19 -1.80 -40.68 -6.91
C GLU A 19 -1.27 -40.26 -8.29
N VAL A 20 -2.18 -40.08 -9.24
CA VAL A 20 -1.88 -39.62 -10.60
C VAL A 20 -1.81 -38.10 -10.68
N TYR A 21 -2.83 -37.38 -10.18
CA TYR A 21 -3.01 -35.95 -10.46
C TYR A 21 -2.24 -35.02 -9.52
N ASP A 22 -1.73 -35.50 -8.38
CA ASP A 22 -0.76 -34.73 -7.58
C ASP A 22 0.61 -34.62 -8.27
N GLN A 23 0.90 -35.49 -9.24
CA GLN A 23 2.17 -35.45 -9.99
C GLN A 23 2.21 -34.26 -10.96
N LEU A 24 3.40 -34.03 -11.51
CA LEU A 24 3.60 -33.07 -12.60
C LEU A 24 2.93 -33.58 -13.89
N ILE A 25 1.92 -32.85 -14.38
CA ILE A 25 1.22 -33.16 -15.64
C ILE A 25 1.81 -32.32 -16.76
N SER A 26 2.68 -32.91 -17.60
CA SER A 26 3.42 -32.18 -18.64
C SER A 26 2.55 -31.50 -19.71
N ALA A 27 1.32 -31.98 -19.91
CA ALA A 27 0.36 -31.41 -20.86
C ALA A 27 -0.36 -30.16 -20.31
N SER A 28 -0.26 -29.87 -19.01
CA SER A 28 -0.91 -28.72 -18.40
C SER A 28 -0.05 -27.45 -18.52
N THR A 29 -0.68 -26.37 -18.99
CA THR A 29 -0.09 -25.02 -19.08
C THR A 29 0.03 -24.32 -17.73
N LEU A 30 -0.77 -24.71 -16.73
CA LEU A 30 -0.84 -24.07 -15.43
C LEU A 30 -1.15 -25.10 -14.35
N GLN A 31 -0.34 -25.15 -13.29
CA GLN A 31 -0.44 -26.18 -12.25
C GLN A 31 -0.21 -25.59 -10.87
N TRP A 32 -1.13 -25.84 -9.95
CA TRP A 32 -1.11 -25.31 -8.60
C TRP A 32 -1.14 -26.45 -7.58
N TRP A 33 -0.29 -26.35 -6.55
CA TRP A 33 -0.36 -27.17 -5.35
C TRP A 33 -0.46 -26.24 -4.17
N TYR A 34 -1.63 -26.19 -3.55
CA TYR A 34 -1.90 -25.28 -2.46
C TYR A 34 -2.21 -26.06 -1.19
N ALA A 35 -1.76 -25.56 -0.05
CA ALA A 35 -2.16 -26.05 1.25
C ALA A 35 -2.30 -24.91 2.24
N ASN A 36 -3.23 -25.05 3.17
CA ASN A 36 -3.29 -24.24 4.38
C ASN A 36 -3.49 -25.09 5.62
N ALA A 37 -3.20 -24.53 6.79
CA ALA A 37 -3.38 -25.20 8.05
C ALA A 37 -3.58 -24.20 9.20
N HIS A 38 -4.48 -24.55 10.12
CA HIS A 38 -4.52 -23.96 11.46
C HIS A 38 -3.66 -24.82 12.39
N LEU A 39 -2.71 -24.19 13.07
CA LEU A 39 -1.66 -24.83 13.85
C LEU A 39 -1.81 -24.46 15.34
N THR A 40 -1.89 -25.49 16.17
CA THR A 40 -1.87 -25.39 17.63
C THR A 40 -0.49 -25.78 18.13
N VAL A 41 0.15 -24.88 18.87
CA VAL A 41 1.42 -25.16 19.53
C VAL A 41 1.18 -26.15 20.66
N LYS A 42 2.05 -27.15 20.78
CA LYS A 42 1.93 -28.17 21.82
C LYS A 42 1.89 -27.55 23.21
N GLY A 43 0.80 -27.81 23.94
CA GLY A 43 0.56 -27.28 25.29
C GLY A 43 -0.38 -26.08 25.32
N GLU A 44 -0.77 -25.54 24.17
CA GLU A 44 -1.86 -24.56 24.03
C GLU A 44 -3.17 -25.27 23.69
N ASP A 45 -4.29 -24.67 24.10
CA ASP A 45 -5.63 -25.20 23.85
C ASP A 45 -6.19 -24.80 22.47
N ASP A 46 -5.77 -23.63 21.96
CA ASP A 46 -6.26 -23.04 20.71
C ASP A 46 -5.16 -22.86 19.66
N SER A 47 -5.53 -22.85 18.38
CA SER A 47 -4.57 -22.57 17.31
C SER A 47 -4.11 -21.12 17.33
N SER A 48 -2.87 -20.89 17.74
CA SER A 48 -2.18 -19.59 17.79
C SER A 48 -1.42 -19.26 16.50
N LEU A 49 -1.26 -20.23 15.60
CA LEU A 49 -0.54 -20.09 14.35
C LEU A 49 -1.40 -20.59 13.18
N ALA A 50 -1.12 -20.08 12.00
CA ALA A 50 -1.64 -20.63 10.76
C ALA A 50 -0.56 -20.59 9.67
N PHE A 51 -0.71 -21.42 8.66
CA PHE A 51 0.25 -21.56 7.58
C PHE A 51 -0.50 -21.71 6.26
N PHE A 52 0.01 -21.11 5.20
CA PHE A 52 -0.36 -21.52 3.85
C PHE A 52 0.89 -21.58 2.96
N ALA A 53 0.82 -22.38 1.91
CA ALA A 53 1.79 -22.39 0.83
C ALA A 53 1.12 -22.76 -0.49
N SER A 54 1.53 -22.09 -1.56
CA SER A 54 1.07 -22.33 -2.91
C SER A 54 2.25 -22.42 -3.86
N PHE A 55 2.43 -23.57 -4.50
CA PHE A 55 3.41 -23.79 -5.56
C PHE A 55 2.73 -23.67 -6.91
N PHE A 56 3.37 -22.94 -7.82
CA PHE A 56 2.88 -22.66 -9.16
C PHE A 56 3.88 -23.13 -10.19
N ARG A 57 3.36 -23.66 -11.29
CA ARG A 57 4.10 -23.84 -12.54
C ARG A 57 3.26 -23.35 -13.70
N GLN A 58 3.81 -22.41 -14.46
CA GLN A 58 3.12 -21.80 -15.61
C GLN A 58 3.99 -21.90 -16.87
N ALA A 59 3.38 -22.31 -17.99
CA ALA A 59 3.99 -22.26 -19.29
C ALA A 59 4.11 -20.80 -19.77
N GLY A 60 5.26 -20.43 -20.33
CA GLY A 60 5.46 -19.13 -20.96
C GLY A 60 4.65 -18.93 -22.24
N ASP A 61 4.28 -20.04 -22.88
CA ASP A 61 3.47 -20.07 -24.09
C ASP A 61 2.18 -20.86 -23.83
N ASN A 62 1.08 -20.42 -24.44
CA ASN A 62 -0.25 -21.02 -24.23
C ASN A 62 -0.40 -22.45 -24.80
N CYS A 63 0.54 -22.91 -25.62
CA CYS A 63 0.54 -24.27 -26.18
C CYS A 63 1.80 -25.02 -25.74
N PRO A 64 1.70 -26.01 -24.84
CA PRO A 64 2.83 -26.83 -24.44
C PRO A 64 3.41 -27.60 -25.64
N THR A 65 4.70 -27.46 -25.82
CA THR A 65 5.54 -28.15 -26.80
C THR A 65 6.79 -28.68 -26.10
N ALA A 66 7.57 -29.51 -26.77
CA ALA A 66 8.84 -30.01 -26.24
C ALA A 66 9.84 -28.88 -25.91
N THR A 67 9.65 -27.67 -26.46
CA THR A 67 10.49 -26.49 -26.25
C THR A 67 9.86 -25.44 -25.32
N THR A 68 8.66 -25.69 -24.80
CA THR A 68 7.96 -24.73 -23.94
C THR A 68 8.74 -24.48 -22.66
N LYS A 69 9.02 -23.20 -22.41
CA LYS A 69 9.59 -22.77 -21.14
C LYS A 69 8.51 -22.73 -20.07
N TYR A 70 8.86 -23.20 -18.88
CA TYR A 70 8.03 -23.09 -17.70
C TYR A 70 8.70 -22.19 -16.68
N TYR A 71 7.87 -21.46 -15.95
CA TYR A 71 8.26 -20.61 -14.84
C TYR A 71 7.61 -21.18 -13.59
N ASP A 72 8.43 -21.49 -12.60
CA ASP A 72 7.99 -22.00 -11.31
C ASP A 72 8.00 -20.85 -10.29
N ALA A 73 7.04 -20.86 -9.36
CA ALA A 73 6.97 -19.89 -8.27
C ALA A 73 6.37 -20.53 -7.01
N CYS A 74 6.61 -19.93 -5.84
CA CYS A 74 5.92 -20.29 -4.60
C CYS A 74 5.58 -19.05 -3.81
N VAL A 75 4.36 -18.99 -3.28
CA VAL A 75 3.96 -17.97 -2.31
C VAL A 75 3.49 -18.68 -1.04
N TRP A 76 4.03 -18.29 0.11
CA TRP A 76 3.65 -18.90 1.38
C TRP A 76 3.76 -17.91 2.52
N ALA A 77 3.07 -18.19 3.63
CA ALA A 77 3.25 -17.43 4.86
C ALA A 77 3.05 -18.28 6.11
N LEU A 78 3.77 -17.92 7.16
CA LEU A 78 3.40 -18.26 8.54
C LEU A 78 2.65 -17.06 9.15
N ILE A 79 1.45 -17.29 9.66
CA ILE A 79 0.60 -16.29 10.29
C ILE A 79 0.61 -16.54 11.79
N ASP A 80 1.15 -15.59 12.55
CA ASP A 80 1.17 -15.60 14.00
C ASP A 80 -0.02 -14.78 14.52
N LEU A 81 -1.06 -15.48 14.98
CA LEU A 81 -2.33 -14.87 15.38
C LEU A 81 -2.21 -14.14 16.71
N GLU A 82 -1.38 -14.65 17.63
CA GLU A 82 -1.12 -14.05 18.93
C GLU A 82 -0.43 -12.68 18.79
N ASN A 83 0.59 -12.61 17.93
CA ASN A 83 1.36 -11.39 17.71
C ASN A 83 0.83 -10.55 16.55
N MET A 84 -0.23 -11.00 15.87
CA MET A 84 -0.82 -10.37 14.67
C MET A 84 0.22 -10.08 13.57
N LYS A 85 1.04 -11.08 13.24
CA LYS A 85 2.11 -10.96 12.22
C LYS A 85 1.91 -11.96 11.09
N CYS A 86 2.13 -11.50 9.86
CA CYS A 86 2.13 -12.34 8.67
C CYS A 86 3.55 -12.38 8.08
N TYR A 87 4.23 -13.51 8.23
CA TYR A 87 5.57 -13.75 7.72
C TYR A 87 5.50 -14.36 6.32
N ALA A 88 5.30 -13.49 5.31
CA ALA A 88 5.19 -13.89 3.92
C ALA A 88 6.56 -14.03 3.23
N ASP A 89 6.66 -14.96 2.28
CA ASP A 89 7.77 -15.11 1.33
C ASP A 89 7.20 -15.54 -0.04
N SER A 90 7.76 -14.97 -1.10
CA SER A 90 7.35 -15.25 -2.48
C SER A 90 8.58 -15.47 -3.33
N ALA A 91 8.73 -16.65 -3.90
CA ALA A 91 9.89 -17.07 -4.67
C ALA A 91 9.53 -17.24 -6.14
N LEU A 92 10.30 -16.61 -7.04
CA LEU A 92 10.02 -16.57 -8.47
C LEU A 92 11.19 -17.12 -9.29
N ASP A 93 10.90 -17.83 -10.38
CA ASP A 93 11.91 -18.16 -11.39
C ASP A 93 12.63 -16.88 -11.89
N PRO A 94 13.97 -16.81 -11.91
CA PRO A 94 14.70 -15.63 -12.37
C PRO A 94 14.35 -15.18 -13.79
N GLU A 95 14.03 -16.12 -14.68
CA GLU A 95 13.65 -15.81 -16.07
C GLU A 95 12.25 -15.19 -16.17
N SER A 96 11.45 -15.21 -15.09
CA SER A 96 10.15 -14.53 -15.05
C SER A 96 10.28 -13.00 -15.12
N ILE A 97 11.44 -12.43 -14.77
CA ILE A 97 11.70 -10.99 -14.92
C ILE A 97 11.47 -10.53 -16.36
N ASP A 98 11.87 -11.32 -17.35
CA ASP A 98 11.70 -10.95 -18.75
C ASP A 98 10.22 -10.94 -19.15
N GLN A 99 9.42 -11.85 -18.59
CA GLN A 99 7.96 -11.85 -18.76
C GLN A 99 7.30 -10.65 -18.09
N LEU A 100 7.73 -10.30 -16.88
CA LEU A 100 7.25 -9.11 -16.18
C LEU A 100 7.59 -7.83 -16.94
N LYS A 101 8.81 -7.73 -17.49
CA LYS A 101 9.22 -6.61 -18.35
C LYS A 101 8.39 -6.52 -19.62
N LEU A 102 8.12 -7.66 -20.27
CA LEU A 102 7.28 -7.70 -21.47
C LEU A 102 5.85 -7.21 -21.19
N ARG A 103 5.28 -7.58 -20.03
CA ARG A 103 3.98 -7.07 -19.56
C ARG A 103 3.97 -5.57 -19.28
N LEU A 104 5.14 -4.98 -19.03
CA LEU A 104 5.37 -3.55 -18.81
C LEU A 104 5.95 -2.86 -20.06
N ASP A 105 5.93 -3.50 -21.22
CA ASP A 105 6.29 -2.84 -22.48
C ASP A 105 5.12 -1.97 -22.95
N PRO A 106 5.30 -0.64 -23.13
CA PRO A 106 4.26 0.24 -23.65
C PRO A 106 3.61 -0.23 -24.97
N ALA A 107 4.38 -0.90 -25.83
CA ALA A 107 3.89 -1.44 -27.10
C ALA A 107 2.95 -2.64 -26.88
N VAL A 108 3.22 -3.46 -25.86
CA VAL A 108 2.37 -4.59 -25.46
C VAL A 108 1.13 -4.08 -24.73
N MET A 109 1.28 -3.11 -23.84
CA MET A 109 0.18 -2.52 -23.08
C MET A 109 -0.75 -1.64 -23.92
N GLY A 110 -0.26 -1.13 -25.07
CA GLY A 110 -0.99 -0.19 -25.92
C GLY A 110 -1.18 1.19 -25.29
N ARG A 111 -0.42 1.52 -24.23
CA ARG A 111 -0.45 2.82 -23.53
C ARG A 111 0.89 3.16 -22.92
N LYS A 112 1.08 4.43 -22.56
CA LYS A 112 2.21 4.86 -21.73
C LYS A 112 2.14 4.22 -20.35
N LEU A 113 3.32 3.97 -19.77
CA LEU A 113 3.44 3.51 -18.40
C LEU A 113 3.10 4.63 -17.41
N GLU A 114 2.41 4.24 -16.36
CA GLU A 114 2.15 5.10 -15.21
C GLU A 114 3.38 5.10 -14.28
N HIS A 115 3.53 6.13 -13.44
CA HIS A 115 4.77 6.29 -12.65
C HIS A 115 5.10 5.08 -11.75
N VAL A 116 4.10 4.35 -11.27
CA VAL A 116 4.29 3.12 -10.47
C VAL A 116 4.85 1.97 -11.32
N GLU A 117 4.41 1.87 -12.57
CA GLU A 117 4.88 0.88 -13.54
C GLU A 117 6.29 1.23 -14.01
N VAL A 118 6.59 2.52 -14.19
CA VAL A 118 7.96 3.01 -14.46
C VAL A 118 8.90 2.67 -13.31
N ALA A 119 8.47 2.89 -12.06
CA ALA A 119 9.27 2.55 -10.87
C ALA A 119 9.52 1.03 -10.77
N LEU A 120 8.51 0.20 -11.04
CA LEU A 120 8.65 -1.25 -11.08
C LEU A 120 9.58 -1.70 -12.22
N LEU A 121 9.43 -1.14 -13.42
CA LEU A 121 10.28 -1.45 -14.55
C LEU A 121 11.75 -1.05 -14.29
N GLU A 122 12.00 0.10 -13.63
CA GLU A 122 13.34 0.50 -13.19
C GLU A 122 13.96 -0.55 -12.27
N LEU A 123 13.18 -1.10 -11.34
CA LEU A 123 13.63 -2.15 -10.43
C LEU A 123 13.93 -3.47 -11.16
N LEU A 124 13.04 -3.90 -12.05
CA LEU A 124 13.20 -5.12 -12.86
C LEU A 124 14.40 -5.03 -13.82
N ASN A 125 14.68 -3.83 -14.36
CA ASN A 125 15.85 -3.59 -15.19
C ASN A 125 17.16 -3.76 -14.43
N LYS A 126 17.15 -3.58 -13.10
CA LYS A 126 18.29 -3.89 -12.22
C LYS A 126 18.36 -5.37 -11.81
N GLY A 127 17.46 -6.22 -12.33
CA GLY A 127 17.40 -7.65 -11.99
C GLY A 127 16.90 -7.93 -10.58
N ARG A 128 16.06 -7.03 -10.03
CA ARG A 128 15.55 -7.10 -8.65
C ARG A 128 14.02 -7.13 -8.66
N VAL A 129 13.43 -7.58 -7.55
CA VAL A 129 11.98 -7.65 -7.31
C VAL A 129 11.65 -7.09 -5.91
N PRO A 130 10.45 -6.55 -5.67
CA PRO A 130 10.09 -5.98 -4.37
C PRO A 130 9.72 -7.08 -3.36
N ARG A 131 10.27 -7.05 -2.14
CA ARG A 131 9.89 -8.00 -1.10
C ARG A 131 8.38 -7.98 -0.82
N PRO A 132 7.76 -9.11 -0.42
CA PRO A 132 8.39 -10.41 -0.11
C PRO A 132 8.84 -11.24 -1.31
N ASP A 133 8.68 -10.74 -2.55
CA ASP A 133 9.23 -11.41 -3.73
C ASP A 133 10.76 -11.51 -3.67
N ARG A 134 11.28 -12.65 -4.10
CA ARG A 134 12.70 -12.94 -4.33
C ARG A 134 12.87 -13.86 -5.52
N LEU A 135 14.07 -13.87 -6.09
CA LEU A 135 14.40 -14.77 -7.18
C LEU A 135 14.97 -16.08 -6.64
N LEU A 136 14.55 -17.20 -7.22
CA LEU A 136 15.11 -18.52 -6.94
C LEU A 136 16.59 -18.58 -7.34
N LYS A 137 17.37 -19.41 -6.64
CA LYS A 137 18.81 -19.60 -6.94
C LYS A 137 19.07 -20.38 -8.23
N GLY A 138 18.06 -21.10 -8.72
CA GLY A 138 18.14 -21.96 -9.90
C GLY A 138 16.77 -22.44 -10.33
N LYS A 139 16.74 -23.40 -11.26
CA LYS A 139 15.49 -24.03 -11.72
C LYS A 139 14.96 -25.02 -10.69
N ALA A 140 13.65 -25.12 -10.61
CA ALA A 140 12.97 -26.08 -9.76
C ALA A 140 13.32 -27.53 -10.14
N VAL A 141 13.46 -28.38 -9.13
CA VAL A 141 13.72 -29.81 -9.27
C VAL A 141 12.46 -30.59 -8.92
N TYR A 142 12.03 -31.45 -9.84
CA TYR A 142 10.89 -32.34 -9.66
C TYR A 142 11.36 -33.79 -9.54
N THR A 143 10.85 -34.51 -8.54
CA THR A 143 11.00 -35.98 -8.45
C THR A 143 9.62 -36.63 -8.53
N GLN A 144 9.51 -37.88 -9.00
CA GLN A 144 8.22 -38.56 -9.19
C GLN A 144 7.93 -39.66 -8.15
N GLN A 145 8.95 -40.25 -7.53
CA GLN A 145 8.79 -41.37 -6.60
C GLN A 145 9.76 -41.26 -5.40
N PRO A 146 9.36 -40.66 -4.26
CA PRO A 146 8.10 -39.93 -4.06
C PRO A 146 8.04 -38.64 -4.90
N PHE A 147 6.83 -38.13 -5.12
CA PHE A 147 6.69 -36.86 -5.81
C PHE A 147 7.24 -35.74 -4.93
N SER A 148 8.07 -34.86 -5.48
CA SER A 148 8.52 -33.66 -4.78
C SER A 148 8.77 -32.51 -5.72
N ILE A 149 8.61 -31.30 -5.18
CA ILE A 149 8.96 -30.03 -5.79
C ILE A 149 9.96 -29.36 -4.86
N ALA A 150 11.16 -29.12 -5.34
CA ALA A 150 12.15 -28.27 -4.66
C ALA A 150 12.45 -27.09 -5.57
N LEU A 151 11.88 -25.91 -5.27
CA LEU A 151 12.21 -24.69 -6.02
C LEU A 151 13.63 -24.23 -5.71
N ASP A 152 14.01 -24.36 -4.45
CA ASP A 152 15.37 -24.27 -3.91
C ASP A 152 15.37 -24.94 -2.51
N ASP A 153 16.45 -24.79 -1.74
CA ASP A 153 16.55 -25.34 -0.38
C ASP A 153 15.54 -24.75 0.62
N SER A 154 14.88 -23.64 0.27
CA SER A 154 13.97 -22.90 1.15
C SER A 154 12.49 -23.11 0.87
N CYS A 155 12.12 -23.67 -0.28
CA CYS A 155 10.73 -23.99 -0.63
C CYS A 155 10.63 -25.40 -1.20
N VAL A 156 10.29 -26.36 -0.34
CA VAL A 156 10.20 -27.78 -0.70
C VAL A 156 8.85 -28.37 -0.30
N MET A 157 8.22 -29.08 -1.22
CA MET A 157 7.04 -29.91 -0.98
C MET A 157 7.34 -31.36 -1.36
N ARG A 158 6.89 -32.31 -0.55
CA ARG A 158 6.99 -33.76 -0.81
C ARG A 158 5.65 -34.43 -0.59
N ILE A 159 5.28 -35.34 -1.48
CA ILE A 159 4.04 -36.12 -1.39
C ILE A 159 4.42 -37.60 -1.38
N ALA A 160 4.01 -38.30 -0.32
CA ALA A 160 4.28 -39.73 -0.14
C ALA A 160 3.00 -40.48 0.23
N GLN A 161 2.96 -41.75 -0.14
CA GLN A 161 1.91 -42.69 0.27
C GLN A 161 2.40 -43.50 1.49
N GLU A 162 1.63 -43.52 2.57
CA GLU A 162 1.91 -44.34 3.75
C GLU A 162 0.66 -45.14 4.13
N GLY A 163 0.65 -46.44 3.81
CA GLY A 163 -0.56 -47.26 3.92
C GLY A 163 -1.67 -46.71 3.03
N SER A 164 -2.87 -46.50 3.59
CA SER A 164 -4.00 -45.91 2.89
C SER A 164 -4.01 -44.38 2.85
N ALA A 165 -3.14 -43.72 3.63
CA ALA A 165 -3.11 -42.26 3.75
C ALA A 165 -2.03 -41.64 2.86
N ARG A 166 -2.29 -40.42 2.37
CA ARG A 166 -1.33 -39.58 1.67
C ARG A 166 -0.78 -38.53 2.64
N ARG A 167 0.53 -38.31 2.57
CA ARG A 167 1.27 -37.35 3.39
C ARG A 167 1.90 -36.27 2.52
N TYR A 168 1.61 -35.02 2.87
CA TYR A 168 2.06 -33.82 2.17
C TYR A 168 2.94 -33.03 3.12
N THR A 169 4.25 -33.08 2.89
CA THR A 169 5.25 -32.41 3.75
C THR A 169 5.73 -31.13 3.08
N PHE A 170 5.66 -30.02 3.81
CA PHE A 170 6.13 -28.71 3.39
C PHE A 170 7.29 -28.29 4.30
N SER A 171 8.44 -27.98 3.70
CA SER A 171 9.60 -27.41 4.38
C SER A 171 9.87 -26.03 3.78
N MET A 172 9.62 -24.98 4.56
CA MET A 172 9.65 -23.58 4.14
C MET A 172 10.60 -22.76 5.00
N THR A 173 11.40 -21.89 4.38
CA THR A 173 12.37 -21.04 5.07
C THR A 173 12.31 -19.61 4.58
N ASN A 174 11.91 -18.67 5.45
CA ASN A 174 12.11 -17.24 5.25
C ASN A 174 13.29 -16.81 6.12
N ALA A 175 14.49 -16.83 5.54
CA ALA A 175 15.73 -16.52 6.26
C ALA A 175 15.78 -15.06 6.76
N ALA A 176 15.18 -14.14 6.01
CA ALA A 176 15.22 -12.71 6.34
C ALA A 176 14.37 -12.36 7.57
N ASP A 177 13.25 -13.06 7.77
CA ASP A 177 12.43 -12.94 8.97
C ASP A 177 12.77 -14.00 10.04
N GLU A 178 13.76 -14.87 9.79
CA GLU A 178 14.18 -16.00 10.64
C GLU A 178 13.01 -16.92 10.99
N VAL A 179 12.23 -17.27 9.97
CA VAL A 179 11.09 -18.17 10.05
C VAL A 179 11.40 -19.46 9.30
N TYR A 180 11.13 -20.58 9.94
CA TYR A 180 11.19 -21.91 9.34
C TYR A 180 9.92 -22.68 9.70
N VAL A 181 9.34 -23.38 8.73
CA VAL A 181 8.15 -24.21 8.91
C VAL A 181 8.43 -25.59 8.33
N GLU A 182 8.21 -26.64 9.11
CA GLU A 182 8.16 -28.02 8.63
C GLU A 182 6.89 -28.68 9.13
N VAL A 183 5.93 -28.86 8.23
CA VAL A 183 4.62 -29.45 8.54
C VAL A 183 4.30 -30.58 7.58
N CYS A 184 3.65 -31.61 8.10
CA CYS A 184 3.14 -32.76 7.36
C CYS A 184 1.62 -32.83 7.55
N LEU A 185 0.90 -32.70 6.44
CA LEU A 185 -0.55 -32.86 6.35
C LEU A 185 -0.86 -34.29 5.90
N GLU A 186 -1.69 -35.01 6.66
CA GLU A 186 -2.08 -36.39 6.39
C GLU A 186 -3.59 -36.49 6.13
N THR A 187 -3.96 -37.09 4.99
CA THR A 187 -5.36 -37.23 4.56
C THR A 187 -6.20 -38.02 5.54
N GLN A 188 -7.36 -37.48 5.93
CA GLN A 188 -8.34 -38.15 6.79
C GLN A 188 -9.53 -38.72 6.02
N GLN A 189 -9.68 -38.33 4.76
CA GLN A 189 -10.81 -38.68 3.90
C GLN A 189 -10.41 -38.72 2.43
N GLN A 190 -11.33 -39.17 1.57
CA GLN A 190 -11.17 -39.13 0.12
C GLN A 190 -11.19 -37.69 -0.42
N PRO A 191 -10.55 -37.42 -1.56
CA PRO A 191 -10.57 -36.10 -2.17
C PRO A 191 -11.98 -35.74 -2.67
N VAL A 192 -12.28 -34.45 -2.62
CA VAL A 192 -13.55 -33.86 -3.03
C VAL A 192 -13.33 -33.09 -4.32
N LEU A 193 -14.18 -33.32 -5.32
CA LEU A 193 -14.21 -32.48 -6.52
C LEU A 193 -14.70 -31.08 -6.14
N HIS A 194 -14.01 -30.05 -6.61
CA HIS A 194 -14.53 -28.68 -6.54
C HIS A 194 -15.55 -28.41 -7.67
N GLY A 195 -16.19 -27.25 -7.63
CA GLY A 195 -17.17 -26.85 -8.65
C GLY A 195 -18.32 -27.85 -8.73
N LYS A 196 -18.96 -28.01 -9.90
CA LYS A 196 -20.04 -29.00 -10.04
C LYS A 196 -19.50 -30.43 -10.22
N ASP A 197 -18.41 -30.55 -10.97
CA ASP A 197 -17.90 -31.81 -11.53
C ASP A 197 -16.37 -31.85 -11.63
N GLY A 198 -15.69 -30.99 -10.86
CA GLY A 198 -14.24 -30.82 -10.88
C GLY A 198 -13.75 -29.72 -11.80
N ARG A 199 -14.60 -29.01 -12.57
CA ARG A 199 -14.17 -27.86 -13.37
C ARG A 199 -14.57 -26.54 -12.71
N VAL A 200 -13.62 -25.64 -12.56
CA VAL A 200 -13.79 -24.27 -12.04
C VAL A 200 -12.97 -23.33 -12.92
N ASN A 201 -13.59 -22.30 -13.49
CA ASN A 201 -12.91 -21.33 -14.36
C ASN A 201 -12.01 -21.96 -15.45
N GLY A 202 -12.42 -23.11 -16.00
CA GLY A 202 -11.65 -23.84 -17.02
C GLY A 202 -10.69 -24.90 -16.47
N MET A 203 -10.27 -24.79 -15.22
CA MET A 203 -9.30 -25.69 -14.57
C MET A 203 -9.95 -26.91 -13.94
N TYR A 204 -9.25 -28.04 -13.95
CA TYR A 204 -9.60 -29.21 -13.15
C TYR A 204 -9.12 -29.02 -11.72
N TYR A 205 -10.02 -29.15 -10.75
CA TYR A 205 -9.81 -28.81 -9.35
C TYR A 205 -10.45 -29.84 -8.41
N TYR A 206 -9.62 -30.44 -7.55
CA TYR A 206 -10.04 -31.20 -6.37
C TYR A 206 -9.24 -30.81 -5.12
N TYR A 207 -9.73 -31.22 -3.96
CA TYR A 207 -9.12 -30.89 -2.68
C TYR A 207 -9.34 -31.96 -1.61
N PHE A 208 -8.50 -31.94 -0.57
CA PHE A 208 -8.71 -32.63 0.69
C PHE A 208 -9.12 -31.58 1.73
N PRO A 209 -10.40 -31.54 2.14
CA PRO A 209 -10.89 -30.48 3.01
C PRO A 209 -10.50 -30.63 4.48
N SER A 210 -10.01 -31.80 4.89
CA SER A 210 -9.64 -32.09 6.28
C SER A 210 -8.46 -33.05 6.32
N MET A 211 -7.37 -32.57 6.91
CA MET A 211 -6.12 -33.29 7.05
C MET A 211 -5.56 -33.07 8.46
N SER A 212 -5.03 -34.11 9.10
CA SER A 212 -4.33 -33.92 10.37
C SER A 212 -2.95 -33.32 10.08
N VAL A 213 -2.54 -32.30 10.84
CA VAL A 213 -1.21 -31.69 10.70
C VAL A 213 -0.33 -32.06 11.88
N THR A 214 0.93 -32.38 11.59
CA THR A 214 2.00 -32.50 12.59
C THR A 214 3.26 -31.81 12.09
N GLY A 215 4.08 -31.30 12.99
CA GLY A 215 5.35 -30.67 12.58
C GLY A 215 5.94 -29.76 13.62
N TYR A 216 6.73 -28.80 13.17
CA TYR A 216 7.23 -27.72 14.00
C TYR A 216 7.43 -26.44 13.20
N VAL A 217 7.38 -25.32 13.91
CA VAL A 217 7.76 -24.01 13.41
C VAL A 217 8.96 -23.50 14.20
N VAL A 218 9.78 -22.65 13.59
CA VAL A 218 10.81 -21.89 14.26
C VAL A 218 10.60 -20.43 13.91
N VAL A 219 10.45 -19.57 14.92
CA VAL A 219 10.34 -18.12 14.74
C VAL A 219 11.41 -17.49 15.62
N LYS A 220 12.33 -16.72 15.01
CA LYS A 220 13.42 -16.04 15.75
C LYS A 220 14.22 -17.00 16.64
N GLY A 221 14.54 -18.18 16.11
CA GLY A 221 15.30 -19.23 16.80
C GLY A 221 14.49 -20.06 17.82
N VAL A 222 13.25 -19.70 18.11
CA VAL A 222 12.39 -20.47 19.04
C VAL A 222 11.61 -21.53 18.28
N LYS A 223 11.98 -22.80 18.48
CA LYS A 223 11.29 -23.96 17.91
C LYS A 223 10.07 -24.34 18.75
N ARG A 224 8.91 -24.50 18.09
CA ARG A 224 7.64 -24.92 18.68
C ARG A 224 7.09 -26.12 17.91
N GLU A 225 6.81 -27.24 18.60
CA GLU A 225 6.10 -28.37 18.00
C GLU A 225 4.63 -27.98 17.78
N VAL A 226 4.06 -28.36 16.64
CA VAL A 226 2.68 -28.02 16.28
C VAL A 226 1.90 -29.26 15.84
N THR A 227 0.62 -29.27 16.17
CA THR A 227 -0.40 -30.12 15.55
C THR A 227 -1.49 -29.24 14.94
N GLY A 228 -2.40 -29.78 14.14
CA GLY A 228 -3.42 -28.92 13.56
C GLY A 228 -4.37 -29.60 12.62
N LEU A 229 -5.14 -28.75 11.94
CA LEU A 229 -6.10 -29.12 10.91
C LEU A 229 -5.71 -28.41 9.62
N GLY A 230 -5.52 -29.20 8.56
CA GLY A 230 -5.02 -28.75 7.27
C GLY A 230 -6.01 -28.98 6.15
N TRP A 231 -5.75 -28.29 5.06
CA TRP A 231 -6.49 -28.31 3.80
C TRP A 231 -5.48 -28.37 2.66
N TYR A 232 -5.79 -29.09 1.59
CA TYR A 232 -4.94 -29.16 0.40
C TYR A 232 -5.77 -29.10 -0.88
N ASP A 233 -5.29 -28.33 -1.84
CA ASP A 233 -5.90 -28.13 -3.15
C ASP A 233 -4.94 -28.51 -4.27
N ARG A 234 -5.53 -29.05 -5.34
CA ARG A 234 -4.84 -29.34 -6.58
C ARG A 234 -5.62 -28.76 -7.75
N GLU A 235 -4.96 -27.91 -8.52
CA GLU A 235 -5.53 -27.33 -9.75
C GLU A 235 -4.65 -27.55 -10.98
N LEU A 236 -5.30 -27.86 -12.10
CA LEU A 236 -4.70 -28.18 -13.39
C LEU A 236 -5.41 -27.41 -14.50
N GLY A 237 -4.70 -26.50 -15.18
CA GLY A 237 -5.18 -25.80 -16.38
C GLY A 237 -5.14 -26.68 -17.63
N GLY A 238 -5.80 -26.24 -18.68
CA GLY A 238 -5.87 -27.01 -19.92
C GLY A 238 -6.25 -26.25 -21.19
N SER A 239 -6.48 -24.94 -21.13
CA SER A 239 -6.84 -24.12 -22.29
C SER A 239 -5.88 -22.94 -22.50
N THR A 240 -5.57 -22.66 -23.78
CA THR A 240 -4.81 -21.49 -24.21
C THR A 240 -5.43 -20.16 -23.80
N SER A 241 -6.73 -20.14 -23.48
CA SER A 241 -7.46 -18.91 -23.10
C SER A 241 -7.32 -18.50 -21.64
N GLU A 242 -6.73 -19.34 -20.79
CA GLU A 242 -6.72 -19.19 -19.32
C GLU A 242 -5.62 -18.23 -18.83
N VAL A 243 -4.42 -18.27 -19.44
CA VAL A 243 -3.24 -17.49 -19.03
C VAL A 243 -3.49 -15.97 -19.16
N ASP A 244 -4.19 -15.52 -20.21
CA ASP A 244 -4.50 -14.09 -20.42
C ASP A 244 -5.67 -13.60 -19.55
N LYS A 245 -6.43 -14.51 -18.94
CA LYS A 245 -7.67 -14.25 -18.21
C LYS A 245 -7.44 -13.96 -16.72
N GLU A 246 -6.56 -14.70 -16.05
CA GLU A 246 -6.31 -14.58 -14.59
C GLU A 246 -5.81 -13.20 -14.15
N ALA A 247 -4.97 -12.56 -14.95
CA ALA A 247 -4.48 -11.21 -14.65
C ALA A 247 -5.61 -10.18 -14.55
N LYS A 248 -6.80 -10.50 -15.06
CA LYS A 248 -7.91 -9.55 -15.23
C LYS A 248 -9.13 -9.86 -14.36
N TYR A 249 -9.23 -11.04 -13.75
CA TYR A 249 -10.35 -11.38 -12.86
C TYR A 249 -10.14 -10.91 -11.43
N SER A 250 -11.23 -10.60 -10.75
CA SER A 250 -11.27 -10.63 -9.29
C SER A 250 -11.77 -11.98 -8.83
N TRP A 251 -11.15 -12.52 -7.78
CA TRP A 251 -11.64 -13.73 -7.15
C TRP A 251 -11.73 -13.57 -5.64
N SER A 252 -12.58 -14.39 -5.06
CA SER A 252 -12.69 -14.65 -3.64
C SER A 252 -12.77 -16.16 -3.47
N TRP A 253 -11.98 -16.73 -2.58
CA TRP A 253 -11.99 -18.14 -2.27
C TRP A 253 -11.93 -18.36 -0.76
N LEU A 254 -12.67 -19.33 -0.24
CA LEU A 254 -12.67 -19.68 1.17
C LEU A 254 -12.63 -21.20 1.35
N SER A 255 -11.69 -21.66 2.17
CA SER A 255 -11.71 -22.99 2.78
C SER A 255 -12.11 -22.88 4.24
N LEU A 256 -13.26 -23.42 4.63
CA LEU A 256 -13.83 -23.24 5.97
C LEU A 256 -14.13 -24.58 6.64
N HIS A 257 -13.85 -24.65 7.93
CA HIS A 257 -14.29 -25.69 8.84
C HIS A 257 -15.40 -25.16 9.74
N ALA A 258 -16.49 -25.91 9.82
CA ALA A 258 -17.64 -25.59 10.66
C ALA A 258 -17.61 -26.36 11.98
N SER A 259 -18.17 -25.76 13.05
CA SER A 259 -18.30 -26.42 14.36
C SER A 259 -19.17 -27.69 14.35
N ASN A 260 -20.03 -27.85 13.34
CA ASN A 260 -20.82 -29.06 13.10
C ASN A 260 -20.06 -30.12 12.29
N MET A 261 -18.73 -30.01 12.20
CA MET A 261 -17.82 -30.88 11.44
C MET A 261 -17.98 -30.81 9.92
N SER A 262 -18.80 -29.93 9.37
CA SER A 262 -18.88 -29.72 7.91
C SER A 262 -17.68 -28.91 7.41
N GLN A 263 -17.30 -29.11 6.15
CA GLN A 263 -16.26 -28.34 5.47
C GLN A 263 -16.84 -27.65 4.24
N LEU A 264 -16.56 -26.36 4.06
CA LEU A 264 -17.08 -25.55 2.97
C LEU A 264 -15.94 -25.04 2.11
N SER A 265 -16.03 -25.27 0.80
CA SER A 265 -15.19 -24.58 -0.18
C SER A 265 -16.07 -23.61 -0.96
N ILE A 266 -15.80 -22.31 -0.84
CA ILE A 266 -16.62 -21.25 -1.44
C ILE A 266 -15.75 -20.45 -2.40
N PHE A 267 -16.25 -20.17 -3.60
CA PHE A 267 -15.56 -19.26 -4.50
C PHE A 267 -16.51 -18.32 -5.22
N HIS A 268 -15.97 -17.17 -5.64
CA HIS A 268 -16.61 -16.22 -6.51
C HIS A 268 -15.55 -15.60 -7.42
N ILE A 269 -15.66 -15.83 -8.73
CA ILE A 269 -14.80 -15.27 -9.78
C ILE A 269 -15.68 -14.35 -10.62
N ALA A 270 -15.33 -13.06 -10.67
CA ALA A 270 -16.07 -12.07 -11.44
C ALA A 270 -15.29 -11.61 -12.67
N GLY A 271 -15.99 -11.53 -13.80
CA GLY A 271 -15.47 -11.10 -15.10
C GLY A 271 -15.10 -9.62 -15.19
N ASN A 272 -14.49 -9.23 -16.30
CA ASN A 272 -14.03 -7.86 -16.55
C ASN A 272 -15.16 -6.84 -16.70
N ASN A 273 -16.23 -7.24 -17.37
CA ASN A 273 -17.39 -6.41 -17.67
C ASN A 273 -18.61 -7.01 -16.98
N GLU A 274 -19.62 -6.19 -16.65
CA GLU A 274 -20.93 -6.69 -16.19
C GLU A 274 -21.56 -7.71 -17.16
N SER A 275 -21.10 -7.73 -18.42
CA SER A 275 -21.50 -8.68 -19.45
C SER A 275 -20.84 -10.06 -19.37
N GLU A 276 -19.68 -10.20 -18.72
CA GLU A 276 -19.02 -11.49 -18.52
C GLU A 276 -19.64 -12.18 -17.30
N ALA A 277 -20.29 -13.32 -17.50
CA ALA A 277 -20.88 -14.08 -16.40
C ALA A 277 -19.78 -14.53 -15.42
N GLY A 278 -19.87 -14.05 -14.17
CA GLY A 278 -19.05 -14.58 -13.08
C GLY A 278 -19.46 -16.00 -12.70
N GLU A 279 -18.53 -16.77 -12.16
CA GLU A 279 -18.79 -18.09 -11.59
C GLU A 279 -18.75 -17.99 -10.06
N ARG A 280 -19.76 -18.54 -9.39
CA ARG A 280 -19.78 -18.62 -7.93
C ARG A 280 -20.41 -19.94 -7.50
N ALA A 281 -19.85 -20.58 -6.50
CA ALA A 281 -20.48 -21.71 -5.86
C ALA A 281 -19.87 -22.00 -4.49
N ALA A 282 -20.61 -22.77 -3.70
CA ALA A 282 -20.14 -23.43 -2.49
C ALA A 282 -20.25 -24.94 -2.66
N VAL A 283 -19.21 -25.67 -2.26
CA VAL A 283 -19.21 -27.12 -2.10
C VAL A 283 -19.17 -27.43 -0.60
N GLU A 284 -20.25 -28.00 -0.09
CA GLU A 284 -20.36 -28.46 1.30
C GLU A 284 -20.03 -29.95 1.36
N THR A 285 -19.04 -30.31 2.17
CA THR A 285 -18.81 -31.69 2.62
C THR A 285 -19.30 -31.81 4.04
N ARG A 286 -20.38 -32.56 4.27
CA ARG A 286 -20.96 -32.73 5.60
C ARG A 286 -20.18 -33.73 6.43
N ALA A 287 -20.46 -33.78 7.72
CA ALA A 287 -19.84 -34.71 8.68
C ALA A 287 -19.97 -36.19 8.29
N ASP A 288 -20.99 -36.56 7.51
CA ASP A 288 -21.20 -37.92 7.00
C ASP A 288 -20.41 -38.21 5.71
N GLY A 289 -19.61 -37.26 5.23
CA GLY A 289 -18.85 -37.34 3.98
C GLY A 289 -19.67 -37.06 2.71
N SER A 290 -20.96 -36.71 2.84
CA SER A 290 -21.79 -36.36 1.69
C SER A 290 -21.40 -34.99 1.12
N ARG A 291 -21.35 -34.91 -0.21
CA ARG A 291 -20.99 -33.71 -0.97
C ARG A 291 -22.23 -33.05 -1.54
N HIS A 292 -22.38 -31.75 -1.30
CA HIS A 292 -23.48 -30.90 -1.79
C HIS A 292 -22.93 -29.69 -2.54
N TYR A 293 -23.57 -29.31 -3.64
CA TYR A 293 -23.16 -28.18 -4.48
C TYR A 293 -24.26 -27.12 -4.48
N HIS A 294 -23.86 -25.87 -4.29
CA HIS A 294 -24.75 -24.72 -4.16
C HIS A 294 -24.24 -23.58 -5.04
N ASP A 295 -25.06 -23.05 -5.94
CA ASP A 295 -24.70 -21.96 -6.87
C ASP A 295 -25.30 -20.59 -6.47
N ASP A 296 -25.99 -20.54 -5.32
CA ASP A 296 -26.67 -19.37 -4.78
C ASP A 296 -25.90 -18.65 -3.66
N VAL A 297 -24.65 -19.04 -3.41
CA VAL A 297 -23.81 -18.40 -2.38
C VAL A 297 -23.48 -16.94 -2.73
N ILE A 298 -23.53 -16.07 -1.73
CA ILE A 298 -23.24 -14.63 -1.83
C ILE A 298 -22.22 -14.26 -0.76
N ILE A 299 -21.22 -13.48 -1.15
CA ILE A 299 -20.25 -12.83 -0.25
C ILE A 299 -20.56 -11.33 -0.26
N GLU A 300 -21.14 -10.82 0.82
CA GLU A 300 -21.49 -9.41 0.99
C GLU A 300 -20.45 -8.73 1.91
N THR A 301 -19.70 -7.75 1.41
CA THR A 301 -18.68 -7.06 2.21
C THR A 301 -19.32 -6.01 3.11
N ASN A 302 -19.12 -6.13 4.43
CA ASN A 302 -19.62 -5.17 5.43
C ASN A 302 -18.57 -4.10 5.77
N LYS A 303 -17.30 -4.51 5.89
CA LYS A 303 -16.17 -3.61 6.19
C LYS A 303 -14.96 -3.96 5.34
N THR A 304 -14.18 -2.92 5.04
CA THR A 304 -12.92 -3.04 4.29
C THR A 304 -11.76 -2.53 5.11
N TRP A 305 -10.62 -3.19 4.99
CA TRP A 305 -9.33 -2.69 5.45
C TRP A 305 -8.50 -2.20 4.28
N SER A 306 -7.73 -1.12 4.50
CA SER A 306 -6.80 -0.57 3.50
C SER A 306 -5.38 -0.86 3.93
N SER A 307 -4.60 -1.50 3.05
CA SER A 307 -3.19 -1.75 3.27
C SER A 307 -2.38 -0.47 3.26
N LEU A 308 -1.47 -0.31 4.22
CA LEU A 308 -0.44 0.74 4.22
C LEU A 308 0.83 0.36 3.44
N VAL A 309 0.88 -0.86 2.89
CA VAL A 309 2.01 -1.36 2.07
C VAL A 309 1.76 -1.06 0.59
N THR A 310 0.54 -1.32 0.11
CA THR A 310 0.15 -1.23 -1.30
C THR A 310 -1.00 -0.25 -1.58
N PHE A 311 -1.69 0.22 -0.53
CA PHE A 311 -2.97 0.94 -0.63
C PHE A 311 -4.12 0.15 -1.26
N MET A 312 -3.99 -1.17 -1.39
CA MET A 312 -5.09 -2.06 -1.77
C MET A 312 -6.14 -2.15 -0.65
N GLN A 313 -7.38 -2.45 -1.02
CA GLN A 313 -8.48 -2.67 -0.08
C GLN A 313 -8.95 -4.11 -0.11
N TYR A 314 -9.11 -4.69 1.07
CA TYR A 314 -9.57 -6.06 1.25
C TYR A 314 -10.77 -6.10 2.20
N PRO A 315 -11.73 -7.02 2.00
CA PRO A 315 -12.78 -7.26 2.99
C PRO A 315 -12.16 -7.65 4.34
N SER A 316 -12.56 -6.95 5.40
CA SER A 316 -12.19 -7.29 6.78
C SER A 316 -13.35 -7.87 7.58
N GLU A 317 -14.58 -7.60 7.14
CA GLU A 317 -15.81 -8.20 7.64
C GLU A 317 -16.77 -8.39 6.46
N PHE A 318 -17.36 -9.57 6.34
CA PHE A 318 -18.28 -9.90 5.26
C PHE A 318 -19.28 -10.97 5.69
N ARG A 319 -20.44 -10.99 5.05
CA ARG A 319 -21.52 -11.94 5.29
C ARG A 319 -21.55 -12.99 4.19
N LEU A 320 -21.63 -14.26 4.58
CA LEU A 320 -21.85 -15.41 3.71
C LEU A 320 -23.33 -15.78 3.77
N CYS A 321 -24.00 -15.84 2.62
CA CYS A 321 -25.42 -16.17 2.52
C CYS A 321 -25.66 -17.22 1.43
N SER A 322 -26.45 -18.25 1.72
CA SER A 322 -27.01 -19.18 0.72
C SER A 322 -28.34 -19.71 1.23
N ALA A 323 -29.41 -19.51 0.45
CA ALA A 323 -30.74 -19.98 0.81
C ALA A 323 -30.81 -21.51 0.74
N SER A 324 -30.16 -22.12 -0.25
CA SER A 324 -30.14 -23.57 -0.45
C SER A 324 -29.36 -24.32 0.64
N MET A 325 -28.37 -23.68 1.27
CA MET A 325 -27.65 -24.20 2.43
C MET A 325 -28.31 -23.84 3.76
N GLY A 326 -29.22 -22.86 3.77
CA GLY A 326 -29.63 -22.18 5.01
C GLY A 326 -28.44 -21.50 5.71
N LEU A 327 -27.46 -21.02 4.93
CA LEU A 327 -26.25 -20.37 5.41
C LEU A 327 -26.49 -18.86 5.56
N ASP A 328 -26.22 -18.34 6.76
CA ASP A 328 -26.21 -16.92 7.07
C ASP A 328 -25.18 -16.67 8.19
N VAL A 329 -23.95 -16.33 7.81
CA VAL A 329 -22.81 -16.21 8.73
C VAL A 329 -22.08 -14.89 8.50
N THR A 330 -21.76 -14.18 9.58
CA THR A 330 -20.85 -13.02 9.51
C THR A 330 -19.44 -13.46 9.83
N MET A 331 -18.55 -13.28 8.85
CA MET A 331 -17.12 -13.56 8.91
C MET A 331 -16.32 -12.28 9.14
N HIS A 332 -15.19 -12.41 9.80
CA HIS A 332 -14.19 -11.36 9.99
C HIS A 332 -12.78 -11.94 9.91
N THR A 333 -11.83 -11.10 9.51
CA THR A 333 -10.41 -11.46 9.51
C THR A 333 -9.88 -11.51 10.94
N ALA A 334 -9.09 -12.53 11.29
CA ALA A 334 -8.50 -12.66 12.63
C ALA A 334 -7.68 -11.41 13.01
N PHE A 335 -6.93 -10.88 12.05
CA PHE A 335 -6.43 -9.50 12.04
C PHE A 335 -6.30 -9.02 10.60
N ALA A 336 -6.24 -7.71 10.40
CA ALA A 336 -6.40 -7.15 9.06
C ALA A 336 -5.15 -7.29 8.16
N ALA A 337 -3.94 -7.22 8.72
CA ALA A 337 -2.68 -7.14 7.97
C ALA A 337 -2.15 -8.51 7.50
N GLN A 338 -2.93 -9.21 6.68
CA GLN A 338 -2.59 -10.51 6.07
C GLN A 338 -2.47 -10.42 4.53
N GLU A 339 -2.23 -9.23 4.00
CA GLU A 339 -1.92 -9.03 2.58
C GLU A 339 -0.57 -9.66 2.22
N ILE A 340 -0.53 -10.33 1.06
CA ILE A 340 0.67 -10.84 0.43
C ILE A 340 1.01 -9.97 -0.78
N GLY A 341 2.00 -9.10 -0.62
CA GLY A 341 2.54 -8.32 -1.74
C GLY A 341 3.28 -9.23 -2.72
N THR A 342 2.91 -9.24 -3.99
CA THR A 342 3.66 -9.99 -5.01
C THR A 342 3.38 -9.46 -6.42
N VAL A 343 4.40 -9.53 -7.29
CA VAL A 343 4.26 -9.25 -8.73
C VAL A 343 3.62 -10.40 -9.52
N LEU A 344 3.45 -11.59 -8.92
CA LEU A 344 2.95 -12.79 -9.61
C LEU A 344 1.52 -12.63 -10.12
N VAL A 345 0.63 -12.09 -9.29
CA VAL A 345 -0.82 -12.10 -9.56
C VAL A 345 -1.30 -10.96 -10.47
N GLY A 346 -0.39 -10.07 -10.92
CA GLY A 346 -0.76 -8.81 -11.59
C GLY A 346 -1.32 -7.79 -10.60
N GLY A 347 -0.73 -6.60 -10.55
CA GLY A 347 -1.00 -5.60 -9.51
C GLY A 347 0.06 -5.63 -8.40
N ALA A 348 -0.33 -5.28 -7.17
CA ALA A 348 0.59 -5.15 -6.03
C ALA A 348 0.52 -6.32 -5.03
N GLY A 349 -0.45 -7.23 -5.15
CA GLY A 349 -0.63 -8.35 -4.23
C GLY A 349 -2.06 -8.87 -4.18
N PHE A 350 -2.31 -9.74 -3.22
CA PHE A 350 -3.61 -10.33 -2.89
C PHE A 350 -3.73 -10.54 -1.37
N TYR A 351 -4.92 -10.82 -0.88
CA TYR A 351 -5.16 -11.20 0.51
C TYR A 351 -5.19 -12.71 0.63
N GLU A 352 -4.50 -13.26 1.62
CA GLU A 352 -4.54 -14.69 1.98
C GLU A 352 -4.41 -14.79 3.50
N GLY A 353 -5.53 -14.96 4.19
CA GLY A 353 -5.54 -14.82 5.64
C GLY A 353 -6.62 -15.60 6.36
N VAL A 354 -6.38 -15.80 7.66
CA VAL A 354 -7.30 -16.47 8.56
C VAL A 354 -8.55 -15.61 8.79
N VAL A 355 -9.70 -16.24 8.60
CA VAL A 355 -11.03 -15.69 8.89
C VAL A 355 -11.80 -16.59 9.84
N GLU A 356 -12.68 -15.98 10.61
CA GLU A 356 -13.54 -16.63 11.57
C GLU A 356 -14.90 -15.93 11.65
N GLY A 357 -15.93 -16.65 12.04
CA GLY A 357 -17.28 -16.12 12.01
C GLY A 357 -18.30 -17.02 12.69
N SER A 358 -19.49 -16.47 12.89
CA SER A 358 -20.60 -17.21 13.49
C SER A 358 -21.94 -16.78 12.89
N GLY A 359 -22.91 -17.68 12.97
CA GLY A 359 -24.24 -17.49 12.41
C GLY A 359 -25.01 -18.80 12.35
N VAL A 360 -25.73 -19.02 11.25
CA VAL A 360 -26.59 -20.18 11.06
C VAL A 360 -26.22 -20.93 9.79
N CYS A 361 -26.27 -22.26 9.83
CA CYS A 361 -26.19 -23.13 8.65
C CYS A 361 -27.19 -24.30 8.84
N GLY A 362 -28.04 -24.59 7.85
CA GLY A 362 -29.04 -25.65 7.95
C GLY A 362 -30.10 -25.44 9.06
N GLY A 363 -30.20 -24.24 9.63
CA GLY A 363 -31.08 -23.92 10.76
C GLY A 363 -30.41 -24.00 12.14
N ASP A 364 -29.19 -24.52 12.23
CA ASP A 364 -28.44 -24.63 13.48
C ASP A 364 -27.39 -23.53 13.62
N ALA A 365 -27.12 -23.12 14.86
CA ALA A 365 -26.03 -22.18 15.15
C ALA A 365 -24.68 -22.83 14.84
N VAL A 366 -23.81 -22.10 14.13
CA VAL A 366 -22.51 -22.60 13.67
C VAL A 366 -21.43 -21.54 13.86
N THR A 367 -20.20 -21.99 14.11
CA THR A 367 -19.00 -21.17 13.95
C THR A 367 -18.21 -21.68 12.76
N LEU A 368 -17.65 -20.78 11.96
CA LEU A 368 -16.79 -21.09 10.83
C LEU A 368 -15.40 -20.53 11.10
N ARG A 369 -14.36 -21.29 10.75
CA ARG A 369 -12.97 -20.85 10.77
C ARG A 369 -12.26 -21.37 9.53
N GLY A 370 -11.40 -20.57 8.93
CA GLY A 370 -10.72 -20.98 7.71
C GLY A 370 -9.77 -19.94 7.15
N PHE A 371 -9.48 -20.08 5.86
CA PHE A 371 -8.73 -19.12 5.06
C PHE A 371 -9.66 -18.39 4.09
N PHE A 372 -9.30 -17.14 3.81
CA PHE A 372 -9.93 -16.30 2.81
C PHE A 372 -8.85 -15.77 1.88
N GLU A 373 -8.98 -16.12 0.61
CA GLU A 373 -8.21 -15.53 -0.48
C GLU A 373 -9.05 -14.45 -1.16
N HIS A 374 -8.44 -13.30 -1.45
CA HIS A 374 -9.09 -12.25 -2.22
C HIS A 374 -8.11 -11.47 -3.09
N LYS A 375 -8.37 -11.43 -4.39
CA LYS A 375 -7.73 -10.49 -5.30
C LYS A 375 -8.78 -9.61 -5.99
N LYS A 376 -8.49 -8.31 -6.01
CA LYS A 376 -9.23 -7.34 -6.83
C LYS A 376 -8.68 -7.28 -8.26
N LYS A 377 -9.59 -6.96 -9.20
CA LYS A 377 -9.32 -6.78 -10.63
C LYS A 377 -8.22 -5.75 -10.93
N ALA A 378 -8.27 -4.62 -10.23
CA ALA A 378 -7.35 -3.51 -10.42
C ALA A 378 -7.03 -2.89 -9.07
N SER A 379 -5.88 -2.22 -9.00
CA SER A 379 -5.57 -1.28 -7.94
C SER A 379 -6.72 -0.27 -7.79
N PRO A 380 -7.04 0.23 -6.58
CA PRO A 380 -8.02 1.31 -6.42
C PRO A 380 -7.62 2.59 -7.16
N TYR A 381 -6.38 2.65 -7.67
CA TYR A 381 -5.85 3.75 -8.46
C TYR A 381 -5.24 3.25 -9.78
N ASN A 382 -5.58 3.95 -10.88
CA ASN A 382 -5.02 3.67 -12.20
C ASN A 382 -3.77 4.50 -12.52
N ASN A 383 -3.55 5.60 -11.81
CA ASN A 383 -2.42 6.50 -11.99
C ASN A 383 -2.06 7.15 -10.64
N THR A 384 -0.96 7.91 -10.60
CA THR A 384 -0.48 8.53 -9.36
C THR A 384 -1.42 9.60 -8.82
N SER A 385 -2.19 10.29 -9.68
CA SER A 385 -3.19 11.26 -9.23
C SER A 385 -4.34 10.58 -8.48
N GLU A 386 -4.85 9.46 -9.00
CA GLU A 386 -5.85 8.64 -8.32
C GLU A 386 -5.29 8.02 -7.02
N LEU A 387 -4.01 7.59 -7.01
CA LEU A 387 -3.34 7.14 -5.79
C LEU A 387 -3.36 8.23 -4.72
N LEU A 388 -2.98 9.47 -5.07
CA LEU A 388 -2.96 10.58 -4.11
C LEU A 388 -4.37 10.96 -3.63
N LYS A 389 -5.38 10.93 -4.50
CA LYS A 389 -6.79 11.11 -4.09
C LYS A 389 -7.21 10.03 -3.10
N TYR A 390 -6.87 8.79 -3.38
CA TYR A 390 -7.19 7.65 -2.52
C TYR A 390 -6.49 7.73 -1.16
N VAL A 391 -5.19 8.03 -1.15
CA VAL A 391 -4.44 8.34 0.08
C VAL A 391 -5.10 9.48 0.82
N GLY A 392 -5.57 10.51 0.11
CA GLY A 392 -6.35 11.62 0.67
C GLY A 392 -7.63 11.16 1.39
N SER A 393 -8.41 10.28 0.76
CA SER A 393 -9.60 9.69 1.39
C SER A 393 -9.26 8.85 2.63
N TYR A 394 -8.20 8.04 2.56
CA TYR A 394 -7.72 7.26 3.71
C TYR A 394 -7.28 8.16 4.87
N VAL A 395 -6.46 9.17 4.57
CA VAL A 395 -5.97 10.16 5.53
C VAL A 395 -7.11 10.93 6.15
N HIS A 396 -8.11 11.32 5.35
CA HIS A 396 -9.31 11.95 5.84
C HIS A 396 -10.03 11.07 6.86
N GLY A 397 -10.35 9.82 6.52
CA GLY A 397 -10.98 8.86 7.44
C GLY A 397 -10.18 8.65 8.73
N ALA A 398 -8.85 8.54 8.64
CA ALA A 398 -7.98 8.45 9.82
C ALA A 398 -8.04 9.72 10.69
N LEU A 399 -8.05 10.90 10.07
CA LEU A 399 -8.21 12.18 10.76
C LEU A 399 -9.59 12.32 11.39
N GLU A 400 -10.64 11.74 10.81
CA GLU A 400 -11.98 11.79 11.40
C GLU A 400 -12.06 11.07 12.75
N GLU A 401 -11.38 9.94 12.87
CA GLU A 401 -11.35 9.15 14.10
C GLU A 401 -10.47 9.80 15.18
N ILE A 402 -9.32 10.35 14.81
CA ILE A 402 -8.35 10.91 15.77
C ILE A 402 -8.57 12.41 16.05
N TYR A 403 -9.36 13.10 15.22
CA TYR A 403 -9.71 14.52 15.34
C TYR A 403 -11.20 14.74 14.96
N PRO A 404 -12.14 14.31 15.83
CA PRO A 404 -13.56 14.20 15.50
C PRO A 404 -14.30 15.55 15.52
N LEU A 405 -15.37 15.70 14.72
CA LEU A 405 -16.26 16.88 14.77
C LEU A 405 -17.13 16.92 16.03
N THR A 406 -17.37 15.76 16.64
CA THR A 406 -18.14 15.61 17.88
C THR A 406 -17.43 14.59 18.77
N ALA A 407 -17.23 14.95 20.04
CA ALA A 407 -16.60 14.08 21.02
C ALA A 407 -17.39 14.10 22.33
N SER A 408 -17.27 13.02 23.12
CA SER A 408 -17.81 12.99 24.47
C SER A 408 -16.96 13.84 25.42
N ASP A 409 -17.54 14.27 26.54
CA ASP A 409 -16.80 14.99 27.60
C ASP A 409 -15.59 14.18 28.09
N SER A 410 -15.71 12.85 28.15
CA SER A 410 -14.60 11.96 28.52
C SER A 410 -13.48 11.99 27.48
N TRP A 411 -13.83 11.91 26.19
CA TRP A 411 -12.84 11.94 25.11
C TRP A 411 -12.09 13.28 25.07
N VAL A 412 -12.81 14.40 25.22
CA VAL A 412 -12.20 15.75 25.26
C VAL A 412 -11.32 15.92 26.49
N SER A 413 -11.79 15.44 27.65
CA SER A 413 -11.01 15.46 28.89
C SER A 413 -9.69 14.71 28.73
N GLU A 414 -9.72 13.52 28.14
CA GLU A 414 -8.54 12.70 27.95
C GLU A 414 -7.60 13.27 26.86
N ASN A 415 -8.14 13.57 25.68
CA ASN A 415 -7.35 13.83 24.46
C ASN A 415 -6.99 15.30 24.23
N VAL A 416 -7.69 16.23 24.87
CA VAL A 416 -7.49 17.68 24.68
C VAL A 416 -7.06 18.35 25.97
N LEU A 417 -7.84 18.19 27.04
CA LEU A 417 -7.63 18.93 28.29
C LEU A 417 -6.60 18.28 29.23
N GLY A 418 -6.45 16.95 29.14
CA GLY A 418 -5.56 16.15 29.97
C GLY A 418 -5.79 16.38 31.46
N ARG A 419 -4.69 16.57 32.22
CA ARG A 419 -4.71 16.80 33.67
C ARG A 419 -5.47 18.05 34.13
N TYR A 420 -5.83 18.94 33.22
CA TYR A 420 -6.57 20.16 33.51
C TYR A 420 -8.06 20.04 33.18
N ALA A 421 -8.53 18.85 32.80
CA ALA A 421 -9.94 18.57 32.62
C ALA A 421 -10.73 18.90 33.90
N MET A 422 -11.76 19.72 33.76
CA MET A 422 -12.67 20.07 34.85
C MET A 422 -13.96 19.26 34.73
N ASN A 423 -14.51 18.81 35.85
CA ASN A 423 -15.80 18.10 35.88
C ASN A 423 -16.99 19.00 35.48
N ARG A 424 -16.80 20.32 35.35
CA ARG A 424 -17.81 21.34 35.05
C ARG A 424 -17.16 22.53 34.34
N GLY A 425 -17.87 23.22 33.45
CA GLY A 425 -17.49 24.57 32.99
C GLY A 425 -17.62 24.82 31.49
N ALA A 426 -17.29 23.85 30.64
CA ALA A 426 -17.49 23.94 29.20
C ALA A 426 -17.84 22.55 28.65
N PRO A 427 -18.97 22.40 27.94
CA PRO A 427 -19.34 21.12 27.36
C PRO A 427 -18.47 20.80 26.12
N ALA A 428 -18.23 19.52 25.85
CA ALA A 428 -17.39 19.06 24.75
C ALA A 428 -17.80 19.60 23.38
N ASP A 429 -19.10 19.81 23.12
CA ASP A 429 -19.60 20.35 21.86
C ASP A 429 -19.07 21.75 21.59
N LYS A 430 -18.92 22.59 22.61
CA LYS A 430 -18.37 23.95 22.46
C LYS A 430 -16.86 23.94 22.19
N ILE A 431 -16.14 22.98 22.76
CA ILE A 431 -14.71 22.77 22.45
C ILE A 431 -14.56 22.29 21.01
N CYS A 432 -15.37 21.31 20.57
CA CYS A 432 -15.36 20.83 19.19
C CYS A 432 -15.72 21.98 18.21
N GLU A 433 -16.73 22.79 18.52
CA GLU A 433 -17.16 23.90 17.67
C GLU A 433 -16.08 24.97 17.47
N THR A 434 -15.34 25.30 18.54
CA THR A 434 -14.35 26.40 18.52
C THR A 434 -12.93 25.97 18.16
N LEU A 435 -12.59 24.69 18.35
CA LEU A 435 -11.25 24.15 18.13
C LEU A 435 -11.19 23.23 16.92
N PHE A 436 -12.18 22.34 16.76
CA PHE A 436 -12.12 21.27 15.77
C PHE A 436 -12.81 21.64 14.47
N ARG A 437 -14.02 22.20 14.51
CA ARG A 437 -14.76 22.59 13.29
C ARG A 437 -13.96 23.53 12.38
N PRO A 438 -13.23 24.56 12.87
CA PRO A 438 -12.43 25.42 12.00
C PRO A 438 -11.34 24.65 11.25
N VAL A 439 -10.65 23.72 11.93
CA VAL A 439 -9.61 22.86 11.33
C VAL A 439 -10.22 21.82 10.39
N ARG A 440 -11.36 21.23 10.76
CA ARG A 440 -12.09 20.28 9.93
C ARG A 440 -12.65 20.93 8.67
N SER A 441 -13.01 22.22 8.72
CA SER A 441 -13.47 22.96 7.53
C SER A 441 -12.46 22.98 6.38
N ILE A 442 -11.16 22.81 6.64
CA ILE A 442 -10.10 22.71 5.62
C ILE A 442 -9.69 21.25 5.35
N ILE A 443 -9.66 20.38 6.37
CA ILE A 443 -9.36 18.95 6.21
C ILE A 443 -10.42 18.26 5.33
N ASP A 444 -11.69 18.56 5.55
CA ASP A 444 -12.83 17.90 4.91
C ASP A 444 -12.98 18.28 3.43
N ARG A 445 -12.31 19.36 3.00
CA ARG A 445 -12.22 19.76 1.59
C ARG A 445 -11.16 18.96 0.81
N GLY A 446 -10.50 17.99 1.46
CA GLY A 446 -9.50 17.12 0.87
C GLY A 446 -8.11 17.75 0.80
N GLY A 447 -7.23 17.16 0.00
CA GLY A 447 -5.84 17.59 -0.15
C GLY A 447 -5.04 16.59 -0.98
N LYS A 448 -3.77 16.92 -1.26
CA LYS A 448 -2.87 16.01 -2.01
C LYS A 448 -2.32 14.86 -1.14
N SER A 449 -2.36 15.01 0.19
CA SER A 449 -1.94 14.02 1.22
C SER A 449 -0.61 13.30 0.98
N TRP A 450 0.29 13.93 0.22
CA TRP A 450 1.56 13.31 -0.16
C TRP A 450 2.55 13.20 1.01
N ARG A 451 2.47 14.11 2.00
CA ARG A 451 3.29 14.02 3.22
C ARG A 451 2.95 12.76 4.01
N SER A 452 1.66 12.44 4.09
CA SER A 452 1.18 11.17 4.65
C SER A 452 1.61 9.97 3.81
N LEU A 453 1.52 10.05 2.47
CA LEU A 453 2.04 8.99 1.60
C LEU A 453 3.51 8.69 1.90
N ILE A 454 4.36 9.72 2.03
CA ILE A 454 5.78 9.56 2.30
C ILE A 454 6.03 8.99 3.70
N LEU A 455 5.35 9.50 4.74
CA LEU A 455 5.45 8.94 6.09
C LEU A 455 5.08 7.44 6.11
N VAL A 456 3.92 7.11 5.55
CA VAL A 456 3.38 5.74 5.53
C VAL A 456 4.28 4.80 4.75
N SER A 457 4.69 5.22 3.54
CA SER A 457 5.55 4.43 2.67
C SER A 457 6.93 4.24 3.29
N CYS A 458 7.46 5.27 3.96
CA CYS A 458 8.75 5.19 4.63
C CYS A 458 8.70 4.19 5.80
N CYS A 459 7.68 4.28 6.68
CA CYS A 459 7.51 3.32 7.78
C CYS A 459 7.45 1.86 7.27
N ASN A 460 6.66 1.59 6.24
CA ASN A 460 6.49 0.24 5.71
C ASN A 460 7.65 -0.21 4.80
N ALA A 461 8.44 0.71 4.22
CA ALA A 461 9.69 0.35 3.54
C ALA A 461 10.77 -0.07 4.54
N LEU A 462 10.85 0.63 5.69
CA LEU A 462 11.81 0.38 6.76
C LEU A 462 11.47 -0.86 7.60
N SER A 463 10.20 -1.25 7.68
CA SER A 463 9.76 -2.43 8.42
C SER A 463 9.49 -3.62 7.50
N ARG A 464 10.12 -4.77 7.77
CA ARG A 464 9.81 -6.02 7.04
C ARG A 464 8.40 -6.52 7.31
N GLN A 465 7.93 -6.31 8.54
CA GLN A 465 6.57 -6.60 8.96
C GLN A 465 5.66 -5.40 8.70
N TYR A 466 4.36 -5.64 8.58
CA TYR A 466 3.40 -4.56 8.45
C TYR A 466 3.52 -3.58 9.64
N PHE A 467 3.72 -2.30 9.35
CA PHE A 467 3.83 -1.26 10.37
C PHE A 467 2.60 -0.36 10.34
N ASP A 468 1.71 -0.53 11.33
CA ASP A 468 0.55 0.35 11.49
C ASP A 468 0.99 1.74 11.97
N CYS A 469 1.17 2.63 11.00
CA CYS A 469 1.49 4.02 11.21
C CYS A 469 0.28 4.95 11.14
N ARG A 470 -0.96 4.43 11.12
CA ARG A 470 -2.18 5.23 10.93
C ARG A 470 -2.26 6.43 11.86
N ARG A 471 -1.96 6.26 13.15
CA ARG A 471 -2.02 7.36 14.14
C ARG A 471 -0.98 8.47 13.90
N TYR A 472 0.17 8.15 13.30
CA TYR A 472 1.23 9.14 13.06
C TYR A 472 0.94 10.07 11.88
N ILE A 473 -0.04 9.74 11.03
CA ILE A 473 -0.58 10.63 9.99
C ILE A 473 -1.00 11.98 10.58
N ALA A 474 -1.54 11.99 11.82
CA ALA A 474 -1.88 13.23 12.52
C ALA A 474 -0.70 14.20 12.64
N VAL A 475 0.52 13.71 12.84
CA VAL A 475 1.72 14.56 12.94
C VAL A 475 1.98 15.26 11.62
N ALA A 476 1.93 14.53 10.50
CA ALA A 476 2.17 15.10 9.18
C ALA A 476 1.08 16.10 8.77
N GLU A 477 -0.18 15.73 8.95
CA GLU A 477 -1.31 16.51 8.42
C GLU A 477 -1.70 17.68 9.33
N LEU A 478 -1.74 17.51 10.65
CA LEU A 478 -2.09 18.61 11.55
C LEU A 478 -0.98 19.67 11.58
N LEU A 479 0.31 19.28 11.52
CA LEU A 479 1.41 20.23 11.36
C LEU A 479 1.22 21.09 10.11
N HIS A 480 0.90 20.45 8.98
CA HIS A 480 0.70 21.14 7.71
C HIS A 480 -0.57 22.01 7.70
N VAL A 481 -1.69 21.50 8.21
CA VAL A 481 -2.95 22.24 8.26
C VAL A 481 -2.82 23.45 9.19
N GLY A 482 -2.17 23.29 10.34
CA GLY A 482 -1.86 24.41 11.25
C GLY A 482 -1.08 25.51 10.54
N SER A 483 -0.03 25.14 9.79
CA SER A 483 0.75 26.12 9.05
C SER A 483 -0.04 26.80 7.94
N LEU A 484 -0.88 26.08 7.19
CA LEU A 484 -1.75 26.67 6.16
C LEU A 484 -2.74 27.69 6.73
N ILE A 485 -3.36 27.39 7.87
CA ILE A 485 -4.36 28.29 8.48
C ILE A 485 -3.71 29.62 8.89
N ILE A 486 -2.49 29.57 9.44
CA ILE A 486 -1.76 30.76 9.86
C ILE A 486 -1.21 31.51 8.65
N ASP A 487 -0.67 30.81 7.66
CA ASP A 487 -0.19 31.35 6.38
C ASP A 487 -1.31 32.09 5.63
N ASP A 488 -2.52 31.51 5.57
CA ASP A 488 -3.71 32.16 4.98
C ASP A 488 -4.02 33.53 5.61
N ILE A 489 -3.78 33.68 6.91
CA ILE A 489 -3.98 34.96 7.61
C ILE A 489 -2.88 35.95 7.24
N GLN A 490 -1.63 35.48 7.18
CA GLN A 490 -0.46 36.30 6.86
C GLN A 490 -0.53 36.86 5.43
N ASP A 491 -0.99 36.04 4.49
CA ASP A 491 -1.13 36.38 3.08
C ASP A 491 -2.48 37.05 2.73
N ASN A 492 -3.41 37.17 3.70
CA ASN A 492 -4.79 37.62 3.47
C ASN A 492 -5.55 36.79 2.41
N SER A 493 -5.21 35.51 2.28
CA SER A 493 -5.81 34.61 1.29
C SER A 493 -7.29 34.40 1.57
N VAL A 494 -8.13 34.47 0.55
CA VAL A 494 -9.59 34.33 0.72
C VAL A 494 -10.11 32.91 0.44
N VAL A 495 -9.38 32.12 -0.35
CA VAL A 495 -9.76 30.76 -0.78
C VAL A 495 -8.64 29.76 -0.52
N ARG A 496 -8.99 28.61 0.05
CA ARG A 496 -8.09 27.47 0.28
C ARG A 496 -8.83 26.17 0.03
N ARG A 497 -8.24 25.29 -0.80
CA ARG A 497 -8.81 23.98 -1.17
C ARG A 497 -10.27 24.10 -1.69
N GLY A 498 -10.52 25.09 -2.54
CA GLY A 498 -11.83 25.34 -3.17
C GLY A 498 -12.91 25.97 -2.28
N GLY A 499 -12.61 26.31 -1.02
CA GLY A 499 -13.54 26.98 -0.11
C GLY A 499 -12.93 28.19 0.61
N LYS A 500 -13.72 28.90 1.41
CA LYS A 500 -13.25 30.09 2.16
C LYS A 500 -12.15 29.75 3.16
N CYS A 501 -11.10 30.57 3.25
CA CYS A 501 -10.09 30.39 4.29
C CYS A 501 -10.72 30.47 5.70
N VAL A 502 -10.11 29.78 6.66
CA VAL A 502 -10.69 29.62 8.02
C VAL A 502 -10.93 30.98 8.69
N HIS A 503 -10.03 31.95 8.50
CA HIS A 503 -10.19 33.29 9.08
C HIS A 503 -11.31 34.11 8.45
N VAL A 504 -11.70 33.80 7.21
CA VAL A 504 -12.83 34.42 6.51
C VAL A 504 -14.16 33.83 7.04
N GLU A 505 -14.17 32.54 7.36
CA GLU A 505 -15.38 31.83 7.81
C GLU A 505 -15.63 31.96 9.33
N TYR A 506 -14.57 31.85 10.14
CA TYR A 506 -14.65 31.81 11.62
C TYR A 506 -14.05 33.05 12.32
N GLY A 507 -13.52 33.99 11.54
CA GLY A 507 -12.82 35.17 12.04
C GLY A 507 -11.36 34.89 12.41
N VAL A 508 -10.54 35.95 12.34
CA VAL A 508 -9.10 35.89 12.62
C VAL A 508 -8.77 35.32 14.01
N PRO A 509 -9.42 35.73 15.12
CA PRO A 509 -9.08 35.19 16.44
C PRO A 509 -9.25 33.67 16.55
N THR A 510 -10.36 33.14 16.03
CA THR A 510 -10.64 31.70 16.03
C THR A 510 -9.64 30.95 15.17
N ALA A 511 -9.33 31.46 13.98
CA ALA A 511 -8.38 30.84 13.07
C ALA A 511 -6.96 30.77 13.67
N ILE A 512 -6.50 31.84 14.34
CA ILE A 512 -5.21 31.81 15.06
C ILE A 512 -5.20 30.74 16.15
N ASN A 513 -6.24 30.69 16.99
CA ASN A 513 -6.32 29.73 18.08
C ASN A 513 -6.36 28.29 17.57
N ALA A 514 -7.24 28.00 16.60
CA ALA A 514 -7.43 26.66 16.04
C ALA A 514 -6.20 26.20 15.24
N GLY A 515 -5.64 27.06 14.40
CA GLY A 515 -4.43 26.76 13.62
C GLY A 515 -3.22 26.48 14.51
N SER A 516 -3.02 27.27 15.57
CA SER A 516 -1.93 27.06 16.53
C SER A 516 -2.11 25.77 17.33
N ALA A 517 -3.36 25.40 17.66
CA ALA A 517 -3.66 24.17 18.38
C ALA A 517 -3.27 22.91 17.59
N CYS A 518 -3.32 22.94 16.26
CA CYS A 518 -2.89 21.83 15.40
C CYS A 518 -1.44 21.39 15.71
N TYR A 519 -0.54 22.34 16.00
CA TYR A 519 0.85 22.04 16.34
C TYR A 519 0.99 21.19 17.60
N PHE A 520 0.05 21.27 18.55
CA PHE A 520 0.07 20.48 19.77
C PHE A 520 -0.77 19.20 19.64
N MET A 521 -1.85 19.26 18.85
CA MET A 521 -2.76 18.14 18.64
C MET A 521 -2.13 17.02 17.81
N GLY A 522 -1.25 17.31 16.85
CA GLY A 522 -0.56 16.29 16.03
C GLY A 522 0.14 15.21 16.87
N PRO A 523 1.17 15.56 17.66
CA PRO A 523 1.86 14.61 18.52
C PRO A 523 0.95 13.96 19.59
N ARG A 524 -0.04 14.71 20.11
CA ARG A 524 -0.97 14.19 21.12
C ARG A 524 -1.92 13.12 20.55
N ALA A 525 -2.46 13.35 19.35
CA ALA A 525 -3.32 12.40 18.65
C ALA A 525 -2.54 11.17 18.17
N ALA A 526 -1.29 11.37 17.78
CA ALA A 526 -0.37 10.29 17.45
C ALA A 526 0.10 9.46 18.67
N ARG A 527 -0.26 9.89 19.89
CA ARG A 527 0.10 9.24 21.15
C ARG A 527 1.61 9.04 21.30
N ILE A 528 2.39 10.05 20.92
CA ILE A 528 3.86 10.00 21.02
C ILE A 528 4.31 9.77 22.48
N GLN A 529 3.54 10.25 23.45
CA GLN A 529 3.82 10.04 24.87
C GLN A 529 3.71 8.58 25.35
N ASP A 530 3.06 7.70 24.56
CA ASP A 530 2.89 6.29 24.91
C ASP A 530 4.04 5.42 24.35
N LEU A 531 4.96 6.01 23.59
CA LEU A 531 6.16 5.33 23.09
C LEU A 531 7.21 5.18 24.20
N PRO A 532 8.19 4.25 24.05
CA PRO A 532 9.38 4.23 24.90
C PRO A 532 10.00 5.62 25.03
N PRO A 533 10.40 6.06 26.25
CA PRO A 533 10.81 7.44 26.52
C PRO A 533 11.87 7.99 25.55
N GLU A 534 12.83 7.15 25.14
CA GLU A 534 13.90 7.50 24.21
C GLU A 534 13.36 7.82 22.81
N LYS A 535 12.43 7.00 22.30
CA LYS A 535 11.76 7.23 21.02
C LYS A 535 10.89 8.48 21.07
N ALA A 536 10.09 8.61 22.13
CA ALA A 536 9.23 9.77 22.35
C ALA A 536 10.06 11.07 22.36
N SER A 537 11.14 11.10 23.15
CA SER A 537 12.07 12.23 23.24
C SER A 537 12.67 12.59 21.88
N ARG A 538 13.14 11.60 21.12
CA ARG A 538 13.72 11.84 19.79
C ARG A 538 12.69 12.40 18.80
N ILE A 539 11.47 11.88 18.79
CA ILE A 539 10.38 12.38 17.95
C ILE A 539 10.01 13.82 18.34
N TYR A 540 9.90 14.13 19.63
CA TYR A 540 9.63 15.50 20.08
C TYR A 540 10.74 16.47 19.68
N GLN A 541 12.02 16.09 19.78
CA GLN A 541 13.14 16.93 19.32
C GLN A 541 13.01 17.25 17.82
N LEU A 542 12.85 16.22 16.97
CA LEU A 542 12.64 16.40 15.53
C LEU A 542 11.43 17.31 15.26
N TYR A 543 10.34 17.12 16.00
CA TYR A 543 9.13 17.91 15.83
C TYR A 543 9.32 19.38 16.20
N PHE A 544 10.03 19.68 17.29
CA PHE A 544 10.33 21.06 17.69
C PHE A 544 11.33 21.73 16.74
N ASP A 545 12.32 21.00 16.23
CA ASP A 545 13.25 21.51 15.22
C ASP A 545 12.49 21.95 13.96
N VAL A 546 11.53 21.14 13.50
CA VAL A 546 10.65 21.48 12.37
C VAL A 546 9.81 22.71 12.66
N LEU A 547 9.21 22.82 13.85
CA LEU A 547 8.40 23.99 14.20
C LEU A 547 9.24 25.26 14.18
N LEU A 548 10.43 25.25 14.80
CA LEU A 548 11.32 26.41 14.85
C LEU A 548 11.85 26.79 13.47
N ALA A 549 12.35 25.81 12.70
CA ALA A 549 12.82 26.03 11.34
C ALA A 549 11.68 26.53 10.45
N GLY A 550 10.50 25.91 10.51
CA GLY A 550 9.32 26.31 9.74
C GLY A 550 8.93 27.77 9.96
N HIS A 551 8.94 28.24 11.21
CA HIS A 551 8.67 29.66 11.52
C HIS A 551 9.79 30.59 11.06
N ALA A 552 11.06 30.16 11.11
CA ALA A 552 12.17 30.94 10.56
C ALA A 552 12.08 31.06 9.03
N GLY A 553 11.78 29.96 8.33
CA GLY A 553 11.55 29.93 6.89
C GLY A 553 10.37 30.81 6.48
N GLN A 554 9.25 30.72 7.21
CA GLN A 554 8.09 31.59 7.00
C GLN A 554 8.41 33.07 7.25
N GLY A 555 9.19 33.39 8.29
CA GLY A 555 9.62 34.75 8.57
C GLY A 555 10.47 35.35 7.44
N LEU A 556 11.38 34.54 6.87
CA LEU A 556 12.19 34.94 5.71
C LEU A 556 11.33 35.12 4.45
N ASP A 557 10.36 34.25 4.22
CA ASP A 557 9.41 34.35 3.09
C ASP A 557 8.59 35.65 3.16
N ILE A 558 8.06 35.99 4.34
CA ILE A 558 7.35 37.26 4.59
C ILE A 558 8.28 38.46 4.41
N TYR A 559 9.52 38.37 4.88
CA TYR A 559 10.52 39.44 4.77
C TYR A 559 11.04 39.63 3.34
N ARG A 560 10.88 38.61 2.49
CA ARG A 560 11.31 38.56 1.08
C ARG A 560 12.83 38.63 0.91
N LEU A 561 13.26 38.73 -0.35
CA LEU A 561 14.66 38.78 -0.77
C LEU A 561 15.03 40.13 -1.42
N ASP A 562 14.21 41.16 -1.25
CA ASP A 562 14.37 42.49 -1.84
C ASP A 562 15.75 43.10 -1.58
N TYR A 563 16.33 42.82 -0.41
CA TYR A 563 17.65 43.31 -0.02
C TYR A 563 18.80 42.73 -0.87
N LEU A 564 18.58 41.62 -1.56
CA LEU A 564 19.54 41.01 -2.50
C LEU A 564 19.37 41.55 -3.93
N MET A 565 18.17 42.02 -4.27
CA MET A 565 17.78 42.36 -5.64
C MET A 565 18.61 43.47 -6.31
N PRO A 566 19.03 44.57 -5.65
CA PRO A 566 19.79 45.63 -6.32
C PRO A 566 21.04 45.11 -7.03
N LYS A 567 21.81 44.25 -6.36
CA LYS A 567 23.03 43.66 -6.93
C LYS A 567 22.69 42.68 -8.04
N VAL A 568 21.69 41.83 -7.85
CA VAL A 568 21.26 40.83 -8.84
C VAL A 568 20.78 41.51 -10.13
N VAL A 569 20.00 42.59 -10.02
CA VAL A 569 19.50 43.34 -11.18
C VAL A 569 20.64 44.00 -11.94
N GLU A 570 21.61 44.57 -11.22
CA GLU A 570 22.80 45.18 -11.81
C GLU A 570 23.68 44.16 -12.54
N THR A 571 24.06 43.06 -11.87
CA THR A 571 25.09 42.13 -12.38
C THR A 571 24.54 40.95 -13.17
N GLY A 572 23.30 40.52 -12.91
CA GLY A 572 22.75 39.24 -13.35
C GLY A 572 23.27 38.03 -12.55
N ASP A 573 24.07 38.23 -11.50
CA ASP A 573 24.52 37.16 -10.62
C ASP A 573 23.43 36.82 -9.59
N ALA A 574 22.67 35.77 -9.87
CA ALA A 574 21.58 35.29 -9.03
C ALA A 574 22.01 34.23 -7.99
N SER A 575 23.31 33.93 -7.85
CA SER A 575 23.80 32.88 -6.93
C SER A 575 23.27 33.05 -5.49
N THR A 576 23.31 34.27 -4.97
CA THR A 576 22.81 34.58 -3.62
C THR A 576 21.30 34.40 -3.47
N LEU A 577 20.53 34.51 -4.56
CA LEU A 577 19.10 34.21 -4.50
C LEU A 577 18.87 32.71 -4.36
N PHE A 578 19.62 31.87 -5.10
CA PHE A 578 19.50 30.42 -4.99
C PHE A 578 19.84 29.92 -3.58
N ASP A 579 20.91 30.42 -2.96
CA ASP A 579 21.28 30.07 -1.58
C ASP A 579 20.16 30.43 -0.59
N ALA A 580 19.58 31.63 -0.74
CA ALA A 580 18.50 32.10 0.14
C ALA A 580 17.20 31.32 -0.08
N LEU A 581 16.83 31.05 -1.33
CA LEU A 581 15.66 30.24 -1.69
C LEU A 581 15.79 28.80 -1.18
N ASP A 582 16.98 28.21 -1.28
CA ASP A 582 17.26 26.88 -0.73
C ASP A 582 17.07 26.84 0.78
N ALA A 583 17.55 27.87 1.49
CA ALA A 583 17.32 27.99 2.92
C ALA A 583 15.83 28.13 3.25
N ILE A 584 15.11 29.05 2.59
CA ILE A 584 13.66 29.26 2.82
C ILE A 584 12.87 27.97 2.58
N HIS A 585 13.05 27.33 1.43
CA HIS A 585 12.33 26.10 1.07
C HIS A 585 12.70 24.93 1.97
N THR A 586 13.97 24.81 2.36
CA THR A 586 14.42 23.80 3.32
C THR A 586 13.75 24.03 4.67
N TYR A 587 13.75 25.24 5.21
CA TYR A 587 13.16 25.53 6.51
C TYR A 587 11.63 25.39 6.50
N LYS A 588 10.95 25.90 5.47
CA LYS A 588 9.49 25.92 5.35
C LYS A 588 8.90 24.54 5.02
N THR A 589 9.58 23.72 4.22
CA THR A 589 9.02 22.45 3.71
C THR A 589 9.98 21.27 3.75
N GLY A 590 11.24 21.45 3.32
CA GLY A 590 12.24 20.38 3.30
C GLY A 590 12.39 19.70 4.65
N GLY A 591 12.65 20.48 5.70
CA GLY A 591 12.84 20.05 7.08
C GLY A 591 11.66 19.27 7.63
N ALA A 592 10.42 19.67 7.31
CA ALA A 592 9.23 18.94 7.73
C ALA A 592 9.20 17.52 7.13
N VAL A 593 9.52 17.38 5.84
CA VAL A 593 9.51 16.07 5.16
C VAL A 593 10.71 15.22 5.60
N GLY A 594 11.89 15.82 5.71
CA GLY A 594 13.09 15.18 6.26
C GLY A 594 12.83 14.64 7.67
N ALA A 595 12.20 15.43 8.54
CA ALA A 595 11.84 14.99 9.88
C ALA A 595 10.77 13.90 9.90
N LEU A 596 9.77 13.92 9.02
CA LEU A 596 8.82 12.80 8.90
C LEU A 596 9.51 11.49 8.52
N CYS A 597 10.47 11.56 7.59
CA CYS A 597 11.36 10.45 7.24
C CYS A 597 12.18 9.99 8.46
N SER A 598 12.80 10.89 9.22
CA SER A 598 13.55 10.55 10.43
C SER A 598 12.66 10.00 11.55
N MET A 599 11.43 10.49 11.69
CA MET A 599 10.44 9.94 12.62
C MET A 599 10.08 8.50 12.25
N ALA A 600 9.89 8.21 10.95
CA ALA A 600 9.71 6.83 10.49
C ALA A 600 10.92 5.94 10.87
N CYS A 601 12.15 6.45 10.71
CA CYS A 601 13.36 5.75 11.15
C CYS A 601 13.41 5.49 12.66
N VAL A 602 13.00 6.44 13.50
CA VAL A 602 12.91 6.25 14.96
C VAL A 602 11.85 5.23 15.33
N LEU A 603 10.68 5.30 14.70
CA LEU A 603 9.56 4.39 14.94
C LEU A 603 9.95 2.94 14.59
N CYS A 604 10.58 2.75 13.42
CA CYS A 604 10.99 1.46 12.88
C CYS A 604 12.40 1.01 13.29
N GLU A 605 13.09 1.74 14.17
CA GLU A 605 14.43 1.40 14.69
C GLU A 605 15.49 1.23 13.59
N ALA A 606 15.45 2.08 12.57
CA ALA A 606 16.37 2.01 11.45
C ALA A 606 17.83 2.33 11.87
N PRO A 607 18.83 1.68 11.27
CA PRO A 607 20.24 2.00 11.49
C PRO A 607 20.56 3.46 11.12
N THR A 608 21.52 4.08 11.83
CA THR A 608 21.88 5.50 11.64
C THR A 608 22.18 5.87 10.19
N VAL A 609 22.99 5.07 9.49
CA VAL A 609 23.37 5.33 8.08
C VAL A 609 22.14 5.40 7.17
N LEU A 610 21.19 4.48 7.38
CA LEU A 610 19.93 4.47 6.64
C LEU A 610 19.05 5.65 7.04
N SER A 611 18.97 5.96 8.33
CA SER A 611 18.21 7.12 8.84
C SER A 611 18.68 8.42 8.22
N GLU A 612 19.99 8.65 8.14
CA GLU A 612 20.56 9.85 7.53
C GLU A 612 20.28 9.94 6.02
N ALA A 613 20.34 8.80 5.31
CA ALA A 613 20.03 8.76 3.87
C ALA A 613 18.56 9.05 3.59
N VAL A 614 17.66 8.48 4.40
CA VAL A 614 16.21 8.67 4.33
C VAL A 614 15.81 10.11 4.69
N GLU A 615 16.48 10.71 5.68
CA GLU A 615 16.30 12.14 6.02
C GLU A 615 16.72 13.06 4.87
N ARG A 616 17.92 12.88 4.31
CA ARG A 616 18.41 13.68 3.17
C ARG A 616 17.50 13.55 1.96
N PHE A 617 16.98 12.35 1.70
CA PHE A 617 15.96 12.13 0.68
C PHE A 617 14.69 12.96 0.97
N GLY A 618 14.17 12.92 2.20
CA GLY A 618 12.99 13.70 2.59
C GLY A 618 13.21 15.21 2.46
N LEU A 619 14.37 15.71 2.87
CA LEU A 619 14.77 17.11 2.71
C LEU A 619 14.73 17.54 1.23
N ALA A 620 15.38 16.77 0.35
CA ALA A 620 15.40 17.04 -1.08
C ALA A 620 14.00 16.93 -1.71
N LEU A 621 13.15 16.01 -1.22
CA LEU A 621 11.77 15.88 -1.66
C LEU A 621 10.94 17.13 -1.35
N GLY A 622 11.02 17.63 -0.12
CA GLY A 622 10.30 18.85 0.26
C GLY A 622 10.81 20.10 -0.48
N LEU A 623 12.12 20.18 -0.73
CA LEU A 623 12.74 21.25 -1.50
C LEU A 623 12.30 21.22 -2.97
N ALA A 624 12.40 20.05 -3.62
CA ALA A 624 11.94 19.86 -4.99
C ALA A 624 10.44 20.16 -5.15
N PHE A 625 9.64 19.84 -4.12
CA PHE A 625 8.22 20.16 -4.13
C PHE A 625 7.95 21.67 -4.23
N GLN A 626 8.67 22.49 -3.47
CA GLN A 626 8.54 23.95 -3.53
C GLN A 626 9.02 24.51 -4.87
N ILE A 627 10.16 24.03 -5.37
CA ILE A 627 10.69 24.44 -6.69
C ILE A 627 9.66 24.17 -7.81
N VAL A 628 8.98 23.02 -7.75
CA VAL A 628 7.92 22.67 -8.71
C VAL A 628 6.64 23.50 -8.48
N ASP A 629 6.22 23.75 -7.23
CA ASP A 629 5.02 24.57 -6.94
C ASP A 629 5.22 26.02 -7.45
N ASP A 630 6.40 26.60 -7.22
CA ASP A 630 6.77 27.93 -7.75
C ASP A 630 6.72 27.97 -9.28
N ALA A 631 7.27 26.95 -9.95
CA ALA A 631 7.26 26.88 -11.41
C ALA A 631 5.85 26.76 -11.98
N LEU A 632 4.97 26.03 -11.29
CA LEU A 632 3.57 25.87 -11.65
C LEU A 632 2.76 27.15 -11.39
N ASN A 633 3.08 27.92 -10.34
CA ASN A 633 2.47 29.22 -10.06
C ASN A 633 2.57 30.17 -11.27
N ILE A 634 3.70 30.10 -12.00
CA ILE A 634 3.96 30.89 -13.22
C ILE A 634 3.27 30.31 -14.46
N ARG A 635 3.25 28.98 -14.63
CA ARG A 635 2.64 28.34 -15.81
C ARG A 635 1.12 28.42 -15.83
N GLY A 636 0.50 28.63 -14.67
CA GLY A 636 -0.95 28.56 -14.48
C GLY A 636 -1.40 27.18 -14.02
N PHE A 637 -2.64 27.10 -13.55
CA PHE A 637 -3.26 25.87 -13.03
C PHE A 637 -4.56 25.56 -13.77
N GLU A 638 -4.86 24.29 -14.03
CA GLU A 638 -6.22 23.89 -14.40
C GLU A 638 -7.20 24.08 -13.23
N GLY A 639 -8.21 24.92 -13.43
CA GLY A 639 -9.29 25.19 -12.46
C GLY A 639 -8.94 26.19 -11.34
N ASN A 640 -9.96 26.66 -10.61
CA ASN A 640 -9.84 27.65 -9.51
C ASN A 640 -9.22 27.06 -8.22
N LEU A 641 -8.19 26.21 -8.33
CA LEU A 641 -7.58 25.53 -7.17
C LEU A 641 -6.77 26.48 -6.27
N LYS A 642 -6.11 27.48 -6.89
CA LYS A 642 -5.35 28.59 -6.27
C LYS A 642 -5.37 29.79 -7.23
N GLU A 643 -4.92 30.95 -6.77
CA GLU A 643 -4.75 32.10 -7.65
C GLU A 643 -3.52 31.93 -8.57
N GLU A 644 -3.69 32.21 -9.86
CA GLU A 644 -2.56 32.23 -10.81
C GLU A 644 -1.64 33.43 -10.52
N ALA A 645 -0.33 33.23 -10.72
CA ALA A 645 0.71 34.25 -10.56
C ALA A 645 0.65 34.99 -9.22
N GLU A 646 0.16 34.33 -8.16
CA GLU A 646 0.04 34.87 -6.80
C GLU A 646 1.39 35.41 -6.30
N ASP A 647 2.48 34.69 -6.56
CA ASP A 647 3.81 35.09 -6.14
C ASP A 647 4.26 36.40 -6.81
N ILE A 648 3.86 36.63 -8.07
CA ILE A 648 4.12 37.89 -8.78
C ILE A 648 3.26 39.01 -8.19
N LYS A 649 1.98 38.75 -7.92
CA LYS A 649 1.07 39.75 -7.33
C LYS A 649 1.57 40.25 -5.99
N ASP A 650 2.11 39.34 -5.19
CA ASP A 650 2.67 39.66 -3.88
C ASP A 650 4.07 40.24 -3.99
N GLY A 651 4.78 40.06 -5.11
CA GLY A 651 6.17 40.48 -5.27
C GLY A 651 7.14 39.56 -4.52
N LYS A 652 6.80 38.28 -4.35
CA LYS A 652 7.67 37.25 -3.77
C LYS A 652 8.73 36.87 -4.81
N ILE A 653 9.97 36.70 -4.35
CA ILE A 653 11.07 36.23 -5.20
C ILE A 653 11.12 34.71 -5.08
N THR A 654 10.90 34.01 -6.18
CA THR A 654 10.83 32.55 -6.26
C THR A 654 11.90 31.97 -7.19
N TYR A 655 11.99 30.64 -7.28
CA TYR A 655 12.95 29.95 -8.15
C TYR A 655 12.90 30.39 -9.62
N PRO A 656 11.72 30.46 -10.28
CA PRO A 656 11.61 30.96 -11.65
C PRO A 656 12.15 32.40 -11.81
N ILE A 657 11.94 33.26 -10.82
CA ILE A 657 12.42 34.64 -10.83
C ILE A 657 13.95 34.68 -10.71
N ALA A 658 14.55 33.88 -9.82
CA ALA A 658 16.01 33.80 -9.69
C ALA A 658 16.67 33.33 -11.00
N ILE A 659 16.10 32.31 -11.65
CA ILE A 659 16.58 31.83 -12.95
C ILE A 659 16.41 32.90 -14.03
N ALA A 660 15.27 33.59 -14.05
CA ALA A 660 15.02 34.65 -15.01
C ALA A 660 16.01 35.81 -14.83
N MET A 661 16.24 36.25 -13.59
CA MET A 661 17.23 37.28 -13.28
C MET A 661 18.66 36.89 -13.69
N GLY A 662 19.00 35.61 -13.65
CA GLY A 662 20.30 35.11 -14.12
C GLY A 662 20.48 35.08 -15.64
N ARG A 663 19.38 35.07 -16.41
CA ARG A 663 19.39 34.86 -17.87
C ARG A 663 18.95 36.07 -18.69
N LEU A 664 18.13 36.95 -18.10
CA LEU A 664 17.62 38.15 -18.76
C LEU A 664 18.71 39.20 -18.94
N GLU A 665 18.59 39.98 -20.02
CA GLU A 665 19.42 41.16 -20.23
C GLU A 665 19.11 42.26 -19.21
N ALA A 666 20.04 43.19 -19.01
CA ALA A 666 19.94 44.20 -17.96
C ALA A 666 18.62 45.02 -18.00
N VAL A 667 18.12 45.37 -19.19
CA VAL A 667 16.87 46.12 -19.36
C VAL A 667 15.65 45.29 -18.92
N ASP A 668 15.62 44.02 -19.31
CA ASP A 668 14.54 43.11 -18.95
C ASP A 668 14.57 42.80 -17.44
N ARG A 669 15.75 42.65 -16.82
CA ARG A 669 15.90 42.52 -15.36
C ARG A 669 15.37 43.73 -14.62
N GLN A 670 15.72 44.94 -15.09
CA GLN A 670 15.21 46.19 -14.51
C GLN A 670 13.69 46.28 -14.62
N THR A 671 13.12 45.85 -15.75
CA THR A 671 11.67 45.82 -15.99
C THR A 671 10.97 44.83 -15.06
N LEU A 672 11.47 43.59 -14.98
CA LEU A 672 10.92 42.57 -14.10
C LEU A 672 11.01 43.00 -12.63
N TRP A 673 12.15 43.54 -12.19
CA TRP A 673 12.28 44.06 -10.83
C TRP A 673 11.38 45.28 -10.58
N ALA A 674 11.18 46.13 -11.60
CA ALA A 674 10.30 47.28 -11.46
C ALA A 674 8.85 46.89 -11.16
N ILE A 675 8.41 45.76 -11.70
CA ILE A 675 7.12 45.12 -11.42
C ILE A 675 7.13 44.51 -10.01
N LEU A 676 8.10 43.63 -9.71
CA LEU A 676 8.12 42.83 -8.47
C LEU A 676 8.33 43.64 -7.17
N ARG A 677 9.03 44.78 -7.23
CA ARG A 677 9.31 45.61 -6.03
C ARG A 677 8.08 46.21 -5.36
N LYS A 678 6.91 46.13 -5.99
CA LYS A 678 5.63 46.57 -5.44
C LYS A 678 4.61 45.45 -5.65
N PRO A 679 3.83 45.06 -4.62
CA PRO A 679 2.66 44.25 -4.85
C PRO A 679 1.77 44.91 -5.91
N THR A 680 1.38 44.16 -6.93
CA THR A 680 0.58 44.65 -8.07
C THR A 680 -0.60 43.74 -8.32
N LYS A 681 -1.74 44.33 -8.67
CA LYS A 681 -2.93 43.62 -9.15
C LYS A 681 -3.22 43.92 -10.62
N GLU A 682 -2.35 44.70 -11.27
CA GLU A 682 -2.52 45.13 -12.64
C GLU A 682 -2.22 43.95 -13.59
N ALA A 683 -3.23 43.52 -14.34
CA ALA A 683 -3.10 42.37 -15.24
C ALA A 683 -1.96 42.54 -16.27
N ALA A 684 -1.72 43.78 -16.73
CA ALA A 684 -0.64 44.09 -17.67
C ALA A 684 0.75 43.85 -17.07
N ASP A 685 0.98 44.28 -15.82
CA ASP A 685 2.26 44.07 -15.12
C ASP A 685 2.50 42.58 -14.89
N ILE A 686 1.46 41.85 -14.47
CA ILE A 686 1.54 40.41 -14.22
C ILE A 686 1.87 39.65 -15.51
N LEU A 687 1.15 39.94 -16.60
CA LEU A 687 1.41 39.32 -17.91
C LEU A 687 2.83 39.63 -18.39
N GLN A 688 3.30 40.86 -18.26
CA GLN A 688 4.66 41.23 -18.65
C GLN A 688 5.71 40.48 -17.83
N ALA A 689 5.52 40.34 -16.52
CA ALA A 689 6.41 39.56 -15.67
C ALA A 689 6.45 38.08 -16.07
N VAL A 690 5.28 37.47 -16.32
CA VAL A 690 5.18 36.08 -16.79
C VAL A 690 5.88 35.91 -18.14
N GLU A 691 5.65 36.82 -19.11
CA GLU A 691 6.31 36.80 -20.41
C GLU A 691 7.85 36.86 -20.28
N LEU A 692 8.37 37.73 -19.43
CA LEU A 692 9.82 37.83 -19.18
C LEU A 692 10.39 36.55 -18.55
N ILE A 693 9.69 35.93 -17.60
CA ILE A 693 10.13 34.68 -16.97
C ILE A 693 10.08 33.52 -17.98
N MET A 694 9.03 33.44 -18.79
CA MET A 694 8.83 32.39 -19.79
C MET A 694 9.77 32.55 -21.00
N LYS A 695 10.16 33.78 -21.36
CA LYS A 695 11.10 34.09 -22.45
C LYS A 695 12.44 33.32 -22.32
N VAL A 696 12.88 33.02 -21.10
CA VAL A 696 14.16 32.34 -20.81
C VAL A 696 13.99 30.91 -20.28
N ASP A 697 12.79 30.35 -20.49
CA ASP A 697 12.41 28.98 -20.11
C ASP A 697 12.71 28.65 -18.63
N ALA A 698 12.54 29.64 -17.75
CA ALA A 698 12.88 29.50 -16.33
C ALA A 698 12.09 28.40 -15.63
N THR A 699 10.82 28.21 -16.01
CA THR A 699 9.97 27.19 -15.40
C THR A 699 10.43 25.78 -15.74
N SER A 700 10.85 25.50 -16.98
CA SER A 700 11.40 24.18 -17.35
C SER A 700 12.69 23.89 -16.60
N GLU A 701 13.56 24.89 -16.46
CA GLU A 701 14.78 24.76 -15.66
C GLU A 701 14.50 24.38 -14.20
N CYS A 702 13.43 24.91 -13.57
CA CYS A 702 13.01 24.48 -12.24
C CYS A 702 12.73 22.98 -12.16
N PHE A 703 12.03 22.41 -13.16
CA PHE A 703 11.78 20.97 -13.23
C PHE A 703 13.08 20.16 -13.40
N LEU A 704 14.04 20.66 -14.18
CA LEU A 704 15.36 20.04 -14.34
C LEU A 704 16.14 20.05 -13.01
N ILE A 705 16.18 21.17 -12.30
CA ILE A 705 16.84 21.30 -10.98
C ILE A 705 16.20 20.35 -9.97
N ALA A 706 14.87 20.34 -9.89
CA ALA A 706 14.12 19.45 -9.00
C ALA A 706 14.43 17.97 -9.32
N ARG A 707 14.40 17.58 -10.60
CA ARG A 707 14.73 16.22 -11.05
C ARG A 707 16.14 15.81 -10.67
N HIS A 708 17.13 16.66 -10.93
CA HIS A 708 18.54 16.37 -10.61
C HIS A 708 18.73 16.12 -9.12
N ARG A 709 18.22 17.03 -8.27
CA ARG A 709 18.34 16.92 -6.81
C ARG A 709 17.69 15.66 -6.25
N LEU A 710 16.49 15.32 -6.73
CA LEU A 710 15.81 14.10 -6.32
C LEU A 710 16.54 12.85 -6.79
N GLN A 711 17.02 12.83 -8.03
CA GLN A 711 17.71 11.67 -8.57
C GLN A 711 19.03 11.41 -7.82
N GLU A 712 19.76 12.46 -7.46
CA GLU A 712 20.99 12.36 -6.67
C GLU A 712 20.73 11.71 -5.31
N MET A 713 19.75 12.22 -4.55
CA MET A 713 19.40 11.64 -3.24
C MET A 713 18.78 10.25 -3.36
N TRP A 714 17.99 9.99 -4.41
CA TRP A 714 17.44 8.66 -4.68
C TRP A 714 18.55 7.64 -4.96
N ASN A 715 19.56 8.00 -5.75
CA ASN A 715 20.69 7.12 -6.04
C ASN A 715 21.50 6.77 -4.78
N ALA A 716 21.57 7.68 -3.80
CA ALA A 716 22.21 7.43 -2.51
C ALA A 716 21.36 6.53 -1.59
N LEU A 717 20.02 6.65 -1.66
CA LEU A 717 19.09 5.88 -0.83
C LEU A 717 18.80 4.47 -1.39
N ASP A 718 18.64 4.33 -2.70
CA ASP A 718 18.25 3.09 -3.39
C ASP A 718 19.05 1.85 -2.97
N PRO A 719 20.39 1.89 -2.83
CA PRO A 719 21.15 0.71 -2.40
C PRO A 719 21.07 0.42 -0.90
N LEU A 720 20.63 1.39 -0.06
CA LEU A 720 20.60 1.25 1.40
C LEU A 720 19.24 0.75 1.92
N LEU A 721 18.16 1.04 1.19
CA LEU A 721 16.80 0.65 1.55
C LEU A 721 16.37 -0.58 0.75
N GLU A 722 15.95 -1.64 1.43
CA GLU A 722 15.48 -2.88 0.79
C GLU A 722 14.34 -2.62 -0.21
N ASP A 723 14.39 -3.32 -1.34
CA ASP A 723 13.37 -3.24 -2.38
C ASP A 723 12.03 -3.79 -1.86
N SER A 724 10.98 -2.98 -1.98
CA SER A 724 9.66 -3.25 -1.40
C SER A 724 8.59 -2.43 -2.12
N PHE A 725 7.32 -2.87 -2.06
CA PHE A 725 6.20 -2.08 -2.62
C PHE A 725 6.12 -0.66 -2.05
N PRO A 726 6.31 -0.41 -0.74
CA PRO A 726 6.35 0.95 -0.19
C PRO A 726 7.50 1.80 -0.75
N LYS A 727 8.69 1.20 -0.97
CA LYS A 727 9.80 1.90 -1.64
C LYS A 727 9.43 2.27 -3.09
N LEU A 728 8.71 1.41 -3.81
CA LEU A 728 8.19 1.74 -5.14
C LEU A 728 7.22 2.93 -5.08
N LEU A 729 6.38 3.04 -4.06
CA LEU A 729 5.49 4.20 -3.87
C LEU A 729 6.27 5.50 -3.61
N MET A 730 7.36 5.43 -2.84
CA MET A 730 8.28 6.56 -2.67
C MET A 730 8.87 7.00 -4.02
N ARG A 731 9.36 6.05 -4.83
CA ARG A 731 9.89 6.34 -6.17
C ARG A 731 8.83 6.91 -7.11
N THR A 732 7.63 6.35 -7.07
CA THR A 732 6.46 6.76 -7.85
C THR A 732 6.17 8.24 -7.63
N PHE A 733 6.17 8.68 -6.37
CA PHE A 733 5.93 10.08 -6.04
C PHE A 733 7.04 11.01 -6.55
N CYS A 734 8.30 10.59 -6.50
CA CYS A 734 9.41 11.37 -7.06
C CYS A 734 9.22 11.64 -8.55
N SER A 735 8.92 10.61 -9.34
CA SER A 735 8.68 10.75 -10.79
C SER A 735 7.47 11.63 -11.07
N PHE A 736 6.35 11.37 -10.37
CA PHE A 736 5.13 12.18 -10.49
C PHE A 736 5.37 13.66 -10.20
N LEU A 737 6.19 13.98 -9.19
CA LEU A 737 6.46 15.35 -8.82
C LEU A 737 7.19 16.12 -9.94
N VAL A 738 8.16 15.50 -10.61
CA VAL A 738 9.03 16.17 -11.61
C VAL A 738 8.55 16.00 -13.06
N GLU A 739 7.50 15.22 -13.28
CA GLU A 739 6.80 15.07 -14.57
C GLU A 739 5.44 15.78 -14.56
N ARG A 740 5.13 16.46 -13.46
CA ARG A 740 3.86 17.14 -13.27
C ARG A 740 3.61 18.17 -14.35
N THR A 741 2.52 17.96 -15.08
CA THR A 741 1.86 18.98 -15.89
C THR A 741 0.53 19.27 -15.18
N TYR A 742 0.16 20.55 -15.10
CA TYR A 742 -1.21 20.94 -14.74
C TYR A 742 -1.89 21.44 -15.98
#